data_AF-A0A7V8SVM9-F1
#
_entry.id   AF-A0A7V8SVM9-F1
#
_cell.length_a   1.000
_cell.length_b   1.000
_cell.length_c   1.000
_cell.angle_alpha   90.00
_cell.angle_beta   90.00
_cell.angle_gamma   90.00
#
_symmetry.space_group_name_H-M   'P 1'
#
loop_
_entity.id
_entity.type
_entity.pdbx_description
1 polymer ?
#
loop_
_entity_poly.entity_id
_entity_poly.type
_entity_poly.pdbx_seq_one_letter_code
_entity_poly.pdbx_strand_id
1 'polypeptide(L)'
;MVPGNAGTVLITGLKPGNSANDAFFNGNFPVQVTSSNSFTYRVTATASDSAQGGCTSTTPKVCAAVFYGPPNQTIQITQTLQGVAINPITETAAMADANATGATFAPQIDLLNALDQSVSSISFSATCTAFTSSCSSAQEFLATTSVAWQPYTNALVSYNPKLNQVSISDPVSRQRYAFTCELKPAPAPQSCITNPTTPADQQNFLSQITLNGTGTSTISVQNGTTNSLTLWGGLAVDPATNQAFVLMSGSGTIDIVDLGGPGTTTPLKPTHISGVVVPSPTPGVGVIGGIPNALVPQATLTCVPPAGSPAGTCNLSGVKIFGAGFVSGLQVRLDGVDITTQGGSVTGIGPNGREVDVTIPPFFLSSPHHYALDVLSGGASSNVVDFIVIESVDLSKVCTDSSGNPVNTMPTSVALADQIANGPFSPFGLISVSGCNSIVKLDLNPASPTFGQLLGSPVSVGTTPQGIAISEKLGLAVVANHGTNTASILDLTQNPAVEKVPDVTTGTNPTGVGIDDAIGVAVVANTGANTVSVINLGSLFPPAGTTPPTSLTATSVGTIQQPLAVAIDPDRGQNNQGIAVVSAVQLTATGPSGALQVVEIGYATPIPSTQSSSGFVSSPPTGVVFDPTVVTATANPGAFYANSSGTNSITQFNPDPGGGSSSVNVGVNPTSLAINPQTGAILTSNTASNTVSIVDTISNPFRTRQTFGLPGSPTFGVAIDQFTNLAVIVDQANLRVLLLPMPN
;
A
#
# COMPACT_ATOMS: atom_id res chain seq x y z
N MET A 1 8.14 4.37 -20.14
CA MET A 1 8.28 3.59 -21.38
C MET A 1 9.75 3.50 -21.75
N VAL A 2 10.32 2.30 -21.84
CA VAL A 2 11.63 2.09 -22.47
C VAL A 2 11.41 2.09 -23.98
N PRO A 3 12.12 2.89 -24.79
CA PRO A 3 12.05 2.75 -26.24
C PRO A 3 12.69 1.42 -26.63
N GLY A 4 11.89 0.44 -27.07
CA GLY A 4 12.38 -0.87 -27.51
C GLY A 4 13.13 -0.87 -28.85
N ASN A 5 13.25 0.28 -29.53
CA ASN A 5 14.13 0.51 -30.67
C ASN A 5 14.21 2.03 -30.99
N ALA A 6 15.17 2.44 -31.82
CA ALA A 6 15.53 3.84 -32.12
C ALA A 6 14.31 4.77 -32.19
N GLY A 7 14.26 5.73 -31.27
CA GLY A 7 13.12 6.63 -31.11
C GLY A 7 13.54 8.00 -30.57
N THR A 8 12.56 8.89 -30.52
CA THR A 8 12.70 10.25 -29.96
C THR A 8 12.13 10.24 -28.55
N VAL A 9 12.89 10.72 -27.56
CA VAL A 9 12.37 10.95 -26.20
C VAL A 9 11.85 12.39 -26.12
N LEU A 10 10.61 12.56 -25.66
CA LEU A 10 10.08 13.86 -25.28
C LEU A 10 10.40 14.09 -23.80
N ILE A 11 11.09 15.17 -23.50
CA ILE A 11 11.32 15.66 -22.14
C ILE A 11 10.49 16.93 -21.98
N THR A 12 9.72 17.03 -20.90
CA THR A 12 8.87 18.20 -20.60
C THR A 12 8.76 18.39 -19.08
N GLY A 13 8.42 19.61 -18.63
CA GLY A 13 8.17 19.93 -17.22
C GLY A 13 9.41 20.32 -16.40
N LEU A 14 10.59 20.44 -17.02
CA LEU A 14 11.78 20.92 -16.32
C LEU A 14 11.81 22.45 -16.32
N LYS A 15 11.91 23.03 -15.12
CA LYS A 15 12.04 24.47 -14.92
C LYS A 15 13.48 24.88 -15.26
N PRO A 16 13.72 25.95 -16.04
CA PRO A 16 15.06 26.45 -16.27
C PRO A 16 15.78 26.70 -14.94
N GLY A 17 17.04 26.27 -14.86
CA GLY A 17 17.94 26.70 -13.79
C GLY A 17 18.15 28.22 -13.86
N ASN A 18 18.73 28.80 -12.81
CA ASN A 18 19.09 30.22 -12.80
C ASN A 18 19.99 30.60 -14.01
N SER A 19 20.25 31.89 -14.19
CA SER A 19 21.01 32.44 -15.33
C SER A 19 22.45 31.93 -15.50
N ALA A 20 22.94 31.04 -14.61
CA ALA A 20 24.21 30.35 -14.74
C ALA A 20 24.10 28.93 -15.33
N ASN A 21 22.90 28.32 -15.36
CA ASN A 21 22.63 26.96 -15.86
C ASN A 21 21.30 26.93 -16.67
N ASP A 22 21.29 27.63 -17.79
CA ASP A 22 20.13 27.79 -18.69
C ASP A 22 19.90 26.52 -19.57
N ALA A 23 19.74 25.37 -18.92
CA ALA A 23 19.49 24.10 -19.59
C ALA A 23 18.00 23.98 -19.95
N PHE A 24 17.64 24.36 -21.18
CA PHE A 24 16.33 24.11 -21.77
C PHE A 24 16.18 22.61 -22.10
N PHE A 25 15.78 21.80 -21.12
CA PHE A 25 15.56 20.36 -21.29
C PHE A 25 14.22 20.00 -21.95
N ASN A 26 13.30 20.96 -22.13
CA ASN A 26 11.99 20.67 -22.71
C ASN A 26 12.12 20.56 -24.24
N GLY A 27 11.94 19.35 -24.79
CA GLY A 27 12.10 19.10 -26.21
C GLY A 27 12.15 17.63 -26.59
N ASN A 28 12.26 17.40 -27.90
CA ASN A 28 12.32 16.08 -28.51
C ASN A 28 13.78 15.75 -28.86
N PHE A 29 14.32 14.69 -28.27
CA PHE A 29 15.72 14.30 -28.48
C PHE A 29 15.81 12.93 -29.15
N PRO A 30 16.55 12.79 -30.26
CA PRO A 30 16.84 11.48 -30.82
C PRO A 30 17.75 10.71 -29.85
N VAL A 31 17.36 9.47 -29.53
CA VAL A 31 18.11 8.63 -28.59
C VAL A 31 18.61 7.35 -29.22
N GLN A 32 19.80 6.93 -28.80
CA GLN A 32 20.34 5.60 -29.07
C GLN A 32 20.39 4.83 -27.76
N VAL A 33 19.55 3.82 -27.63
CA VAL A 33 19.52 2.92 -26.46
C VAL A 33 20.82 2.11 -26.43
N THR A 34 21.56 2.22 -25.34
CA THR A 34 22.86 1.55 -25.17
C THR A 34 22.76 0.30 -24.30
N SER A 35 21.73 0.20 -23.45
CA SER A 35 21.41 -0.99 -22.66
C SER A 35 19.96 -0.95 -22.16
N SER A 36 19.55 -1.91 -21.31
CA SER A 36 18.23 -1.91 -20.67
C SER A 36 17.99 -0.77 -19.67
N ASN A 37 19.03 -0.07 -19.22
CA ASN A 37 18.96 1.02 -18.23
C ASN A 37 19.66 2.31 -18.68
N SER A 38 20.10 2.38 -19.94
CA SER A 38 20.81 3.55 -20.45
C SER A 38 20.50 3.83 -21.92
N PHE A 39 20.35 5.11 -22.23
CA PHE A 39 20.38 5.60 -23.61
C PHE A 39 21.26 6.84 -23.70
N THR A 40 21.80 7.08 -24.89
CA THR A 40 22.51 8.30 -25.23
C THR A 40 21.63 9.20 -26.07
N TYR A 41 21.75 10.51 -25.90
CA TYR A 41 21.04 11.50 -26.69
C TYR A 41 21.99 12.58 -27.18
N ARG A 42 21.65 13.22 -28.31
CA ARG A 42 22.42 14.32 -28.89
C ARG A 42 21.73 15.65 -28.64
N VAL A 43 22.51 16.61 -28.15
CA VAL A 43 22.07 17.99 -27.96
C VAL A 43 22.63 18.83 -29.12
N THR A 44 21.78 19.62 -29.77
CA THR A 44 22.22 20.58 -30.79
C THR A 44 22.92 21.76 -30.11
N ALA A 45 24.02 22.24 -30.70
CA ALA A 45 25.03 23.14 -30.12
C ALA A 45 24.54 24.51 -29.57
N THR A 46 23.25 24.80 -29.60
CA THR A 46 22.63 26.05 -29.11
C THR A 46 22.02 25.92 -27.71
N ALA A 47 21.93 24.73 -27.11
CA ALA A 47 21.47 24.55 -25.74
C ALA A 47 22.67 24.39 -24.78
N SER A 48 22.79 25.30 -23.81
CA SER A 48 23.84 25.27 -22.78
C SER A 48 23.53 24.19 -21.75
N ASP A 49 23.89 22.94 -22.05
CA ASP A 49 23.87 21.87 -21.05
C ASP A 49 25.28 21.58 -20.53
N SER A 50 25.41 21.49 -19.21
CA SER A 50 26.66 21.16 -18.51
C SER A 50 26.81 19.63 -18.39
N ALA A 51 26.78 18.95 -19.53
CA ALA A 51 26.95 17.50 -19.57
C ALA A 51 28.37 17.10 -19.16
N GLN A 52 28.53 16.55 -17.94
CA GLN A 52 29.73 15.79 -17.57
C GLN A 52 29.68 14.41 -18.25
N GLY A 53 30.26 14.31 -19.46
CA GLY A 53 30.82 13.10 -20.13
C GLY A 53 29.94 11.84 -20.28
N GLY A 54 29.81 11.18 -21.44
CA GLY A 54 30.49 11.31 -22.72
C GLY A 54 30.18 10.14 -23.66
N CYS A 55 30.87 10.12 -24.81
CA CYS A 55 31.27 8.98 -25.67
C CYS A 55 32.38 9.56 -26.57
N THR A 56 33.44 8.81 -26.82
CA THR A 56 34.70 9.27 -27.45
C THR A 56 34.46 10.07 -28.74
N SER A 57 34.52 11.40 -28.65
CA SER A 57 34.43 12.31 -29.77
C SER A 57 35.43 13.42 -29.51
N THR A 58 36.31 13.68 -30.48
CA THR A 58 37.32 14.75 -30.48
C THR A 58 36.72 16.16 -30.50
N THR A 59 35.40 16.29 -30.41
CA THR A 59 34.66 17.56 -30.37
C THR A 59 33.97 17.73 -29.01
N PRO A 60 34.14 18.87 -28.30
CA PRO A 60 33.55 19.06 -26.97
C PRO A 60 32.02 19.21 -27.05
N LYS A 61 31.30 18.51 -26.16
CA LYS A 61 29.89 18.76 -25.78
C LYS A 61 28.78 18.42 -26.81
N VAL A 62 28.73 17.21 -27.36
CA VAL A 62 27.66 16.80 -28.31
C VAL A 62 26.81 15.60 -27.85
N CYS A 63 27.24 14.84 -26.85
CA CYS A 63 26.54 13.61 -26.41
C CYS A 63 26.54 13.46 -24.88
N ALA A 64 25.39 13.09 -24.32
CA ALA A 64 25.18 12.78 -22.91
C ALA A 64 24.47 11.42 -22.76
N ALA A 65 24.70 10.76 -21.63
CA ALA A 65 24.05 9.51 -21.27
C ALA A 65 22.99 9.76 -20.20
N VAL A 66 21.78 9.25 -20.40
CA VAL A 66 20.76 9.16 -19.35
C VAL A 66 20.81 7.75 -18.79
N PHE A 67 21.03 7.67 -17.49
CA PHE A 67 20.81 6.46 -16.71
C PHE A 67 19.43 6.57 -16.10
N TYR A 68 18.59 5.57 -16.35
CA TYR A 68 17.27 5.47 -15.74
C TYR A 68 17.21 4.18 -14.93
N GLY A 69 16.42 4.17 -13.87
CA GLY A 69 16.20 2.96 -13.09
C GLY A 69 15.60 1.86 -13.96
N PRO A 70 15.76 0.57 -13.60
CA PRO A 70 15.03 -0.51 -14.25
C PRO A 70 13.53 -0.15 -14.30
N PRO A 71 12.81 -0.45 -15.40
CA PRO A 71 11.38 -0.18 -15.46
C PRO A 71 10.70 -0.84 -14.27
N ASN A 72 9.89 -0.06 -13.54
CA ASN A 72 9.19 -0.55 -12.34
C ASN A 72 8.39 -1.82 -12.64
N GLN A 73 7.88 -1.92 -13.88
CA GLN A 73 7.44 -3.16 -14.47
C GLN A 73 7.61 -3.22 -15.99
N THR A 74 7.79 -4.44 -16.50
CA THR A 74 7.74 -4.74 -17.94
C THR A 74 6.64 -5.75 -18.20
N ILE A 75 5.65 -5.38 -18.99
CA ILE A 75 4.52 -6.24 -19.34
C ILE A 75 4.72 -6.67 -20.78
N GLN A 76 4.66 -7.97 -21.01
CA GLN A 76 4.63 -8.52 -22.36
C GLN A 76 3.22 -8.31 -22.91
N ILE A 77 3.10 -7.44 -23.90
CA ILE A 77 1.88 -7.28 -24.68
C ILE A 77 1.96 -8.16 -25.92
N THR A 78 0.84 -8.72 -26.35
CA THR A 78 0.76 -9.42 -27.64
C THR A 78 0.83 -8.41 -28.78
N GLN A 79 1.31 -8.83 -29.95
CA GLN A 79 1.31 -7.98 -31.16
C GLN A 79 -0.11 -7.65 -31.67
N THR A 80 -1.13 -8.25 -31.05
CA THR A 80 -2.52 -8.26 -31.49
C THR A 80 -3.43 -7.47 -30.55
N LEU A 81 -2.86 -6.86 -29.50
CA LEU A 81 -3.54 -5.90 -28.62
C LEU A 81 -3.99 -4.67 -29.42
N GLN A 82 -5.29 -4.35 -29.35
CA GLN A 82 -5.90 -3.25 -30.09
C GLN A 82 -6.66 -2.25 -29.21
N GLY A 83 -7.21 -2.69 -28.07
CA GLY A 83 -7.98 -1.83 -27.16
C GLY A 83 -7.24 -1.60 -25.85
N VAL A 84 -7.20 -0.36 -25.38
CA VAL A 84 -6.72 -0.04 -24.02
C VAL A 84 -7.61 1.01 -23.39
N ALA A 85 -7.99 0.79 -22.13
CA ALA A 85 -8.70 1.77 -21.33
C ALA A 85 -8.21 1.73 -19.89
N ILE A 86 -8.02 2.90 -19.29
CA ILE A 86 -7.59 3.02 -17.90
C ILE A 86 -8.78 3.51 -17.09
N ASN A 87 -9.09 2.82 -15.99
CA ASN A 87 -10.03 3.35 -15.01
C ASN A 87 -9.27 4.40 -14.19
N PRO A 88 -9.65 5.70 -14.26
CA PRO A 88 -8.96 6.75 -13.53
C PRO A 88 -9.14 6.68 -12.00
N ILE A 89 -10.10 5.89 -11.49
CA ILE A 89 -10.36 5.74 -10.05
C ILE A 89 -9.59 4.54 -9.48
N THR A 90 -9.69 3.38 -10.12
CA THR A 90 -9.04 2.14 -9.63
C THR A 90 -7.63 1.95 -10.19
N GLU A 91 -7.16 2.88 -11.03
CA GLU A 91 -5.86 2.85 -11.71
C GLU A 91 -5.58 1.53 -12.43
N THR A 92 -6.64 0.83 -12.83
CA THR A 92 -6.55 -0.46 -13.52
C THR A 92 -6.63 -0.22 -15.02
N ALA A 93 -5.61 -0.67 -15.75
CA ALA A 93 -5.62 -0.71 -17.20
C ALA A 93 -6.25 -2.01 -17.68
N ALA A 94 -7.25 -1.91 -18.55
CA ALA A 94 -7.80 -3.03 -19.30
C ALA A 94 -7.26 -3.01 -20.73
N MET A 95 -6.84 -4.16 -21.22
CA MET A 95 -6.20 -4.34 -22.51
C MET A 95 -6.89 -5.46 -23.27
N ALA A 96 -7.49 -5.14 -24.41
CA ALA A 96 -8.21 -6.10 -25.25
C ALA A 96 -7.35 -6.59 -26.40
N ASP A 97 -7.27 -7.91 -26.56
CA ASP A 97 -6.53 -8.58 -27.62
C ASP A 97 -7.46 -9.05 -28.74
N ALA A 98 -7.22 -8.51 -29.95
CA ALA A 98 -8.01 -8.77 -31.14
C ALA A 98 -7.84 -10.18 -31.75
N ASN A 99 -6.91 -10.99 -31.23
CA ASN A 99 -6.72 -12.37 -31.64
C ASN A 99 -6.70 -13.37 -30.46
N ALA A 100 -6.98 -12.91 -29.25
CA ALA A 100 -7.18 -13.78 -28.09
C ALA A 100 -8.47 -14.60 -28.24
N THR A 101 -8.33 -15.93 -28.32
CA THR A 101 -9.46 -16.87 -28.50
C THR A 101 -9.66 -17.80 -27.29
N GLY A 102 -9.19 -17.42 -26.11
CA GLY A 102 -9.46 -18.12 -24.84
C GLY A 102 -8.65 -19.39 -24.57
N ALA A 103 -8.56 -20.34 -25.51
CA ALA A 103 -8.03 -21.70 -25.20
C ALA A 103 -6.59 -21.97 -25.71
N THR A 104 -6.03 -21.12 -26.57
CA THR A 104 -4.71 -21.31 -27.22
C THR A 104 -3.93 -20.01 -27.39
N PHE A 105 -4.63 -18.89 -27.41
CA PHE A 105 -4.11 -17.54 -27.29
C PHE A 105 -4.56 -16.98 -25.94
N ALA A 106 -3.82 -16.00 -25.42
CA ALA A 106 -3.99 -15.34 -24.13
C ALA A 106 -5.46 -14.92 -23.83
N PRO A 107 -5.78 -14.54 -22.58
CA PRO A 107 -7.13 -14.07 -22.22
C PRO A 107 -7.63 -12.94 -23.13
N GLN A 108 -8.95 -12.81 -23.31
CA GLN A 108 -9.52 -11.78 -24.20
C GLN A 108 -9.29 -10.35 -23.70
N ILE A 109 -9.25 -10.19 -22.38
CA ILE A 109 -8.93 -8.92 -21.74
C ILE A 109 -7.94 -9.17 -20.61
N ASP A 110 -6.77 -8.54 -20.70
CA ASP A 110 -5.80 -8.48 -19.61
C ASP A 110 -6.03 -7.22 -18.78
N LEU A 111 -5.90 -7.35 -17.46
CA LEU A 111 -6.04 -6.30 -16.48
C LEU A 111 -4.69 -6.10 -15.78
N LEU A 112 -4.22 -4.87 -15.73
CA LEU A 112 -3.03 -4.46 -14.98
C LEU A 112 -3.45 -3.49 -13.88
N ASN A 113 -3.16 -3.83 -12.63
CA ASN A 113 -3.33 -2.92 -11.50
C ASN A 113 -2.06 -2.06 -11.34
N ALA A 114 -2.16 -0.73 -11.28
CA ALA A 114 -0.98 0.13 -11.11
C ALA A 114 -0.37 0.08 -9.69
N LEU A 115 -1.14 -0.30 -8.66
CA LEU A 115 -0.75 -0.27 -7.25
C LEU A 115 0.26 -1.38 -6.92
N ASP A 116 -0.13 -2.64 -7.13
CA ASP A 116 0.70 -3.83 -6.88
C ASP A 116 1.33 -4.38 -8.15
N GLN A 117 1.02 -3.76 -9.29
CA GLN A 117 1.49 -4.16 -10.62
C GLN A 117 1.06 -5.59 -10.99
N SER A 118 0.04 -6.14 -10.36
CA SER A 118 -0.42 -7.48 -10.67
C SER A 118 -1.18 -7.52 -11.99
N VAL A 119 -1.01 -8.65 -12.70
CA VAL A 119 -1.76 -8.94 -13.93
C VAL A 119 -2.86 -9.96 -13.59
N SER A 120 -4.06 -9.67 -14.05
CA SER A 120 -5.19 -10.60 -14.04
C SER A 120 -5.91 -10.54 -15.38
N SER A 121 -6.95 -11.33 -15.58
CA SER A 121 -7.59 -11.38 -16.88
C SER A 121 -9.04 -11.86 -16.84
N ILE A 122 -9.78 -11.50 -17.88
CA ILE A 122 -11.16 -11.91 -18.11
C ILE A 122 -11.21 -12.77 -19.36
N SER A 123 -11.85 -13.93 -19.24
CA SER A 123 -12.17 -14.82 -20.35
C SER A 123 -13.68 -14.98 -20.42
N PHE A 124 -14.25 -14.70 -21.59
CA PHE A 124 -15.67 -14.88 -21.86
C PHE A 124 -15.94 -16.31 -22.31
N SER A 125 -17.13 -16.79 -21.95
CA SER A 125 -17.71 -18.03 -22.46
C SER A 125 -19.04 -17.71 -23.12
N ALA A 126 -19.36 -18.41 -24.21
CA ALA A 126 -20.61 -18.18 -24.93
C ALA A 126 -21.82 -18.29 -23.99
N THR A 127 -22.75 -17.35 -24.10
CA THR A 127 -24.00 -17.24 -23.32
C THR A 127 -23.85 -17.23 -21.79
N CYS A 128 -22.62 -17.12 -21.26
CA CYS A 128 -22.38 -17.13 -19.82
C CYS A 128 -22.40 -15.71 -19.25
N THR A 129 -23.17 -15.51 -18.18
CA THR A 129 -23.09 -14.35 -17.30
C THR A 129 -22.95 -14.82 -15.85
N ALA A 130 -22.64 -13.91 -14.92
CA ALA A 130 -22.59 -14.23 -13.48
C ALA A 130 -23.90 -14.82 -12.92
N PHE A 131 -25.02 -14.67 -13.65
CA PHE A 131 -26.35 -15.10 -13.23
C PHE A 131 -26.81 -16.41 -13.89
N THR A 132 -26.06 -16.96 -14.85
CA THR A 132 -26.43 -18.20 -15.55
C THR A 132 -25.93 -19.43 -14.80
N SER A 133 -26.84 -20.33 -14.42
CA SER A 133 -26.53 -21.57 -13.68
C SER A 133 -26.02 -22.72 -14.56
N SER A 134 -26.14 -22.62 -15.89
CA SER A 134 -25.62 -23.57 -16.86
C SER A 134 -24.87 -22.82 -17.97
N CYS A 135 -23.54 -22.78 -17.86
CA CYS A 135 -22.64 -22.18 -18.85
C CYS A 135 -22.00 -23.25 -19.73
N SER A 136 -21.69 -22.90 -20.98
CA SER A 136 -20.73 -23.65 -21.79
C SER A 136 -19.37 -23.63 -21.08
N SER A 137 -18.72 -24.80 -20.95
CA SER A 137 -17.34 -24.88 -20.47
C SER A 137 -16.32 -24.46 -21.53
N ALA A 138 -16.75 -24.23 -22.78
CA ALA A 138 -15.92 -23.74 -23.87
C ALA A 138 -15.94 -22.21 -23.94
N GLN A 139 -14.74 -21.62 -23.89
CA GLN A 139 -14.51 -20.18 -24.00
C GLN A 139 -14.94 -19.63 -25.37
N GLU A 140 -15.25 -18.34 -25.40
CA GLU A 140 -15.59 -17.62 -26.62
C GLU A 140 -14.32 -17.41 -27.47
N PHE A 141 -14.26 -18.08 -28.63
CA PHE A 141 -13.12 -18.03 -29.54
C PHE A 141 -13.08 -16.76 -30.42
N LEU A 142 -13.79 -15.71 -30.03
CA LEU A 142 -13.95 -14.49 -30.81
C LEU A 142 -13.38 -13.31 -30.05
N ALA A 143 -12.87 -12.35 -30.81
CA ALA A 143 -11.97 -11.36 -30.28
C ALA A 143 -12.68 -10.09 -29.80
N THR A 144 -12.19 -9.57 -28.68
CA THR A 144 -12.56 -8.26 -28.17
C THR A 144 -11.54 -7.25 -28.66
N THR A 145 -11.97 -6.19 -29.34
CA THR A 145 -11.04 -5.23 -29.97
C THR A 145 -11.01 -3.88 -29.27
N SER A 146 -12.04 -3.55 -28.47
CA SER A 146 -12.14 -2.26 -27.77
C SER A 146 -12.68 -2.45 -26.36
N VAL A 147 -12.18 -1.63 -25.44
CA VAL A 147 -12.60 -1.57 -24.03
C VAL A 147 -12.79 -0.12 -23.61
N ALA A 148 -13.66 0.11 -22.64
CA ALA A 148 -13.92 1.39 -22.00
C ALA A 148 -14.41 1.17 -20.57
N TRP A 149 -14.29 2.18 -19.73
CA TRP A 149 -14.69 2.10 -18.32
C TRP A 149 -15.94 2.93 -18.05
N GLN A 150 -16.87 2.38 -17.27
CA GLN A 150 -17.74 3.18 -16.41
C GLN A 150 -17.03 3.34 -15.06
N PRO A 151 -16.24 4.40 -14.87
CA PRO A 151 -15.36 4.54 -13.72
C PRO A 151 -16.14 4.56 -12.40
N TYR A 152 -17.35 5.15 -12.39
CA TYR A 152 -18.13 5.33 -11.17
C TYR A 152 -18.78 4.08 -10.61
N THR A 153 -18.86 2.98 -11.36
CA THR A 153 -19.36 1.68 -10.87
C THR A 153 -18.31 0.58 -10.97
N ASN A 154 -17.08 0.96 -11.37
CA ASN A 154 -15.98 0.08 -11.74
C ASN A 154 -16.41 -1.01 -12.74
N ALA A 155 -17.28 -0.68 -13.69
CA ALA A 155 -17.73 -1.63 -14.71
C ALA A 155 -16.90 -1.48 -15.99
N LEU A 156 -16.40 -2.60 -16.50
CA LEU A 156 -15.67 -2.67 -17.75
C LEU A 156 -16.65 -2.95 -18.89
N VAL A 157 -16.65 -2.07 -19.88
CA VAL A 157 -17.41 -2.24 -21.12
C VAL A 157 -16.44 -2.68 -22.21
N SER A 158 -16.84 -3.67 -23.00
CA SER A 158 -15.99 -4.23 -24.07
C SER A 158 -16.82 -4.52 -25.31
N TYR A 159 -16.19 -4.41 -26.48
CA TYR A 159 -16.86 -4.63 -27.77
C TYR A 159 -16.18 -5.74 -28.58
N ASN A 160 -16.99 -6.70 -29.00
CA ASN A 160 -16.61 -7.76 -29.94
C ASN A 160 -17.21 -7.44 -31.33
N PRO A 161 -16.41 -6.96 -32.29
CA PRO A 161 -16.90 -6.62 -33.63
C PRO A 161 -17.27 -7.82 -34.49
N LYS A 162 -16.81 -9.04 -34.16
CA LYS A 162 -17.16 -10.26 -34.92
C LYS A 162 -18.57 -10.75 -34.60
N LEU A 163 -18.98 -10.63 -33.33
CA LEU A 163 -20.34 -10.94 -32.88
C LEU A 163 -21.27 -9.74 -32.91
N ASN A 164 -20.72 -8.54 -33.08
CA ASN A 164 -21.40 -7.29 -32.83
C ASN A 164 -22.07 -7.25 -31.45
N GLN A 165 -21.26 -7.48 -30.41
CA GLN A 165 -21.73 -7.57 -29.03
C GLN A 165 -20.98 -6.61 -28.13
N VAL A 166 -21.71 -5.90 -27.27
CA VAL A 166 -21.13 -5.17 -26.13
C VAL A 166 -21.27 -6.03 -24.90
N SER A 167 -20.18 -6.25 -24.17
CA SER A 167 -20.18 -6.97 -22.89
C SER A 167 -19.85 -6.03 -21.74
N ILE A 168 -20.59 -6.17 -20.64
CA ILE A 168 -20.39 -5.43 -19.39
C ILE A 168 -19.89 -6.44 -18.35
N SER A 169 -18.72 -6.17 -17.81
CA SER A 169 -17.98 -7.08 -16.94
C SER A 169 -17.52 -6.37 -15.68
N ASP A 170 -17.32 -7.15 -14.62
CA ASP A 170 -16.71 -6.66 -13.39
C ASP A 170 -15.27 -7.15 -13.29
N PRO A 171 -14.30 -6.23 -13.25
CA PRO A 171 -12.89 -6.57 -13.20
C PRO A 171 -12.48 -7.26 -11.91
N VAL A 172 -13.23 -7.07 -10.80
CA VAL A 172 -12.89 -7.67 -9.50
C VAL A 172 -13.26 -9.14 -9.48
N SER A 173 -14.52 -9.47 -9.80
CA SER A 173 -14.99 -10.85 -9.91
C SER A 173 -14.50 -11.57 -11.17
N ARG A 174 -14.03 -10.81 -12.17
CA ARG A 174 -13.63 -11.28 -13.52
C ARG A 174 -14.77 -11.96 -14.26
N GLN A 175 -16.01 -11.54 -13.99
CA GLN A 175 -17.22 -12.12 -14.57
C GLN A 175 -17.93 -11.10 -15.48
N ARG A 176 -18.52 -11.61 -16.56
CA ARG A 176 -19.44 -10.86 -17.41
C ARG A 176 -20.82 -10.82 -16.75
N TYR A 177 -21.39 -9.65 -16.53
CA TYR A 177 -22.74 -9.50 -15.95
C TYR A 177 -23.83 -9.42 -17.02
N ALA A 178 -23.54 -8.76 -18.14
CA ALA A 178 -24.49 -8.54 -19.23
C ALA A 178 -23.80 -8.45 -20.59
N PHE A 179 -24.56 -8.68 -21.66
CA PHE A 179 -24.13 -8.36 -23.02
C PHE A 179 -25.32 -8.07 -23.95
N THR A 180 -25.05 -7.39 -25.06
CA THR A 180 -26.02 -6.83 -26.02
C THR A 180 -25.79 -7.43 -27.41
N CYS A 181 -26.81 -7.55 -28.27
CA CYS A 181 -26.65 -8.06 -29.65
C CYS A 181 -27.61 -7.37 -30.64
N GLU A 182 -27.26 -7.37 -31.93
CA GLU A 182 -28.04 -6.77 -33.04
C GLU A 182 -29.03 -7.75 -33.69
N LEU A 183 -30.22 -7.26 -34.08
CA LEU A 183 -31.21 -7.98 -34.89
C LEU A 183 -30.93 -7.78 -36.40
N LYS A 184 -30.69 -8.88 -37.15
CA LYS A 184 -30.66 -8.83 -38.63
C LYS A 184 -32.08 -8.74 -39.23
N PRO A 185 -32.29 -8.04 -40.36
CA PRO A 185 -33.59 -8.01 -41.03
C PRO A 185 -33.85 -9.35 -41.75
N ALA A 186 -35.06 -9.87 -41.55
CA ALA A 186 -35.49 -11.25 -41.81
C ALA A 186 -35.85 -11.56 -43.30
N PRO A 187 -36.25 -12.80 -43.62
CA PRO A 187 -37.64 -13.19 -43.32
C PRO A 187 -37.78 -14.39 -42.34
N ALA A 188 -38.72 -14.24 -41.40
CA ALA A 188 -39.21 -15.17 -40.35
C ALA A 188 -38.33 -15.37 -39.07
N PRO A 189 -38.96 -15.60 -37.90
CA PRO A 189 -38.58 -14.98 -36.63
C PRO A 189 -37.48 -15.76 -35.92
N GLN A 190 -36.35 -15.09 -35.67
CA GLN A 190 -35.45 -15.50 -34.59
C GLN A 190 -35.45 -14.38 -33.56
N SER A 191 -36.34 -14.53 -32.60
CA SER A 191 -36.40 -13.73 -31.39
C SER A 191 -35.03 -13.79 -30.70
N CYS A 192 -34.55 -12.64 -30.19
CA CYS A 192 -34.06 -12.66 -28.82
C CYS A 192 -35.11 -13.42 -28.00
N ILE A 193 -34.77 -14.59 -27.48
CA ILE A 193 -35.75 -15.47 -26.82
C ILE A 193 -36.35 -14.67 -25.61
N THR A 194 -37.61 -14.87 -25.16
CA THR A 194 -38.35 -13.80 -24.42
C THR A 194 -39.30 -14.24 -23.29
N ASN A 195 -39.38 -15.50 -22.89
CA ASN A 195 -39.91 -15.84 -21.55
C ASN A 195 -39.03 -16.90 -20.91
N PRO A 196 -39.30 -17.63 -19.82
CA PRO A 196 -39.49 -19.03 -20.12
C PRO A 196 -40.48 -19.76 -19.33
N THR A 197 -40.82 -20.91 -19.84
CA THR A 197 -41.53 -21.91 -19.05
C THR A 197 -40.64 -23.12 -18.73
N THR A 198 -39.34 -23.02 -19.04
CA THR A 198 -38.25 -23.96 -18.76
C THR A 198 -36.96 -23.20 -18.38
N PRO A 199 -35.88 -23.82 -17.90
CA PRO A 199 -34.58 -23.12 -17.74
C PRO A 199 -34.06 -22.39 -18.99
N ALA A 200 -34.60 -22.71 -20.17
CA ALA A 200 -34.12 -22.24 -21.46
C ALA A 200 -34.38 -20.77 -21.76
N ASP A 201 -35.28 -20.09 -21.05
CA ASP A 201 -35.58 -18.72 -21.46
C ASP A 201 -35.57 -17.65 -20.29
N GLN A 202 -35.23 -18.09 -19.06
CA GLN A 202 -34.80 -17.26 -17.93
C GLN A 202 -33.43 -16.63 -18.26
N GLN A 203 -32.72 -17.28 -19.19
CA GLN A 203 -31.54 -16.78 -19.87
C GLN A 203 -31.77 -15.61 -20.83
N ASN A 204 -33.01 -15.19 -21.11
CA ASN A 204 -33.24 -14.08 -22.05
C ASN A 204 -33.96 -12.85 -21.49
N PHE A 205 -34.45 -12.90 -20.25
CA PHE A 205 -35.21 -11.80 -19.66
C PHE A 205 -34.35 -10.80 -18.84
N LEU A 206 -33.03 -11.04 -18.69
CA LEU A 206 -32.20 -10.38 -17.65
C LEU A 206 -30.98 -9.54 -18.12
N SER A 207 -30.90 -8.98 -19.34
CA SER A 207 -30.04 -7.77 -19.61
C SER A 207 -29.90 -7.29 -21.08
N GLN A 208 -30.87 -7.54 -21.97
CA GLN A 208 -30.71 -7.08 -23.36
C GLN A 208 -30.77 -5.55 -23.47
N ILE A 209 -29.65 -4.94 -23.88
CA ILE A 209 -29.63 -3.61 -24.51
C ILE A 209 -29.64 -3.88 -26.03
N THR A 210 -30.44 -3.13 -26.78
CA THR A 210 -30.65 -3.40 -28.22
C THR A 210 -29.76 -2.49 -29.06
N LEU A 211 -28.96 -3.05 -29.97
CA LEU A 211 -28.25 -2.31 -31.03
C LEU A 211 -29.21 -2.18 -32.23
N ASN A 212 -29.42 -0.97 -32.73
CA ASN A 212 -30.35 -0.66 -33.82
C ASN A 212 -29.58 0.08 -34.93
N GLY A 213 -28.84 -0.66 -35.76
CA GLY A 213 -27.96 -0.06 -36.76
C GLY A 213 -27.71 -0.91 -38.00
N THR A 214 -28.75 -1.19 -38.79
CA THR A 214 -28.55 -1.80 -40.11
C THR A 214 -28.03 -0.77 -41.12
N GLY A 215 -26.80 -0.92 -41.61
CA GLY A 215 -26.44 -0.37 -42.93
C GLY A 215 -24.98 -0.02 -43.12
N THR A 216 -24.38 -0.47 -44.23
CA THR A 216 -23.08 0.02 -44.72
C THR A 216 -23.15 1.51 -45.05
N SER A 217 -22.39 2.37 -44.38
CA SER A 217 -22.16 3.75 -44.84
C SER A 217 -20.68 3.98 -45.17
N THR A 218 -20.46 4.58 -46.33
CA THR A 218 -19.18 5.17 -46.73
C THR A 218 -19.16 6.63 -46.30
N ILE A 219 -18.21 7.02 -45.44
CA ILE A 219 -17.88 8.43 -45.22
C ILE A 219 -17.19 8.94 -46.49
N SER A 220 -17.86 9.78 -47.28
CA SER A 220 -17.24 10.48 -48.39
C SER A 220 -16.45 11.68 -47.88
N VAL A 221 -15.13 11.55 -47.85
CA VAL A 221 -14.22 12.67 -47.58
C VAL A 221 -14.28 13.61 -48.78
N GLN A 222 -14.71 14.85 -48.59
CA GLN A 222 -14.72 15.90 -49.62
C GLN A 222 -13.28 16.32 -49.95
N ASN A 223 -12.55 15.48 -50.68
CA ASN A 223 -11.33 15.88 -51.39
C ASN A 223 -11.00 14.96 -52.59
N GLY A 224 -11.99 14.70 -53.44
CA GLY A 224 -11.77 14.22 -54.81
C GLY A 224 -11.12 12.84 -54.99
N THR A 225 -10.99 12.02 -53.94
CA THR A 225 -10.43 10.66 -54.04
C THR A 225 -11.42 9.66 -53.46
N THR A 226 -11.91 8.73 -54.29
CA THR A 226 -12.80 7.63 -53.88
C THR A 226 -12.02 6.56 -53.14
N ASN A 227 -11.68 6.80 -51.88
CA ASN A 227 -11.17 5.78 -50.97
C ASN A 227 -12.20 5.53 -49.87
N SER A 228 -12.61 4.28 -49.67
CA SER A 228 -13.44 3.85 -48.55
C SER A 228 -12.59 3.81 -47.27
N LEU A 229 -12.98 4.55 -46.23
CA LEU A 229 -12.38 4.45 -44.90
C LEU A 229 -13.13 3.38 -44.09
N THR A 230 -12.47 2.25 -43.80
CA THR A 230 -12.97 1.26 -42.84
C THR A 230 -12.76 1.81 -41.43
N LEU A 231 -13.85 2.11 -40.73
CA LEU A 231 -13.80 2.44 -39.31
C LEU A 231 -13.76 1.15 -38.51
N TRP A 232 -12.66 0.95 -37.78
CA TRP A 232 -12.52 -0.13 -36.80
C TRP A 232 -13.30 0.31 -35.57
N GLY A 233 -14.32 -0.46 -35.20
CA GLY A 233 -15.29 -0.05 -34.19
C GLY A 233 -14.65 0.47 -32.90
N GLY A 234 -15.13 1.60 -32.44
CA GLY A 234 -14.63 2.34 -31.28
C GLY A 234 -15.67 2.32 -30.17
N LEU A 235 -15.22 2.26 -28.92
CA LEU A 235 -16.07 2.26 -27.75
C LEU A 235 -15.72 3.46 -26.86
N ALA A 236 -16.73 4.22 -26.49
CA ALA A 236 -16.63 5.23 -25.44
C ALA A 236 -17.74 5.00 -24.43
N VAL A 237 -17.51 5.40 -23.18
CA VAL A 237 -18.55 5.45 -22.15
C VAL A 237 -18.65 6.90 -21.72
N ASP A 238 -19.87 7.44 -21.69
CA ASP A 238 -20.17 8.65 -20.95
C ASP A 238 -20.54 8.25 -19.53
N PRO A 239 -19.65 8.49 -18.57
CA PRO A 239 -19.89 8.16 -17.19
C PRO A 239 -21.08 8.93 -16.61
N ALA A 240 -21.39 10.13 -17.13
CA ALA A 240 -22.39 11.09 -16.65
C ALA A 240 -23.84 10.65 -16.91
N THR A 241 -24.10 10.17 -18.11
CA THR A 241 -25.40 9.64 -18.51
C THR A 241 -25.49 8.12 -18.37
N ASN A 242 -24.37 7.46 -18.05
CA ASN A 242 -24.25 6.01 -17.95
C ASN A 242 -24.60 5.30 -19.26
N GLN A 243 -24.08 5.84 -20.36
CA GLN A 243 -24.29 5.35 -21.72
C GLN A 243 -22.96 4.96 -22.35
N ALA A 244 -22.94 3.86 -23.10
CA ALA A 244 -21.84 3.51 -23.99
C ALA A 244 -22.18 3.90 -25.42
N PHE A 245 -21.21 4.47 -26.13
CA PHE A 245 -21.27 4.82 -27.53
C PHE A 245 -20.39 3.85 -28.30
N VAL A 246 -21.02 3.09 -29.19
CA VAL A 246 -20.35 2.05 -29.98
C VAL A 246 -20.35 2.49 -31.43
N LEU A 247 -19.16 2.79 -31.95
CA LEU A 247 -18.97 2.97 -33.37
C LEU A 247 -18.93 1.59 -34.02
N MET A 248 -19.88 1.34 -34.90
CA MET A 248 -20.12 0.05 -35.51
C MET A 248 -19.19 -0.17 -36.71
N SER A 249 -18.43 -1.28 -36.69
CA SER A 249 -17.48 -1.60 -37.76
C SER A 249 -18.22 -1.94 -39.06
N GLY A 250 -18.01 -1.14 -40.10
CA GLY A 250 -18.58 -1.35 -41.43
C GLY A 250 -19.88 -0.59 -41.72
N SER A 251 -20.60 -0.10 -40.71
CA SER A 251 -21.77 0.79 -40.91
C SER A 251 -21.43 2.27 -40.79
N GLY A 252 -20.44 2.63 -39.96
CA GLY A 252 -20.14 4.02 -39.63
C GLY A 252 -21.21 4.71 -38.78
N THR A 253 -22.13 3.94 -38.18
CA THR A 253 -23.13 4.44 -37.22
C THR A 253 -22.61 4.37 -35.79
N ILE A 254 -23.15 5.24 -34.92
CA ILE A 254 -22.90 5.20 -33.48
C ILE A 254 -24.18 4.71 -32.81
N ASP A 255 -24.11 3.56 -32.14
CA ASP A 255 -25.19 3.06 -31.31
C ASP A 255 -24.97 3.50 -29.86
N ILE A 256 -26.07 3.85 -29.19
CA ILE A 256 -26.07 4.27 -27.78
C ILE A 256 -26.65 3.12 -26.95
N VAL A 257 -25.86 2.65 -26.00
CA VAL A 257 -26.14 1.50 -25.14
C VAL A 257 -26.31 2.02 -23.71
N ASP A 258 -27.52 1.96 -23.17
CA ASP A 258 -27.79 2.33 -21.76
C ASP A 258 -27.22 1.25 -20.82
N LEU A 259 -26.27 1.63 -19.98
CA LEU A 259 -25.59 0.70 -19.06
C LEU A 259 -26.40 0.44 -17.76
N GLY A 260 -27.59 1.03 -17.60
CA GLY A 260 -28.55 0.80 -16.50
C GLY A 260 -28.24 1.55 -15.18
N GLY A 261 -29.25 2.07 -14.49
CA GLY A 261 -29.10 2.89 -13.26
C GLY A 261 -30.29 2.89 -12.28
N PRO A 262 -30.24 3.63 -11.16
CA PRO A 262 -31.34 3.73 -10.19
C PRO A 262 -32.63 4.23 -10.88
N GLY A 263 -33.71 3.44 -10.80
CA GLY A 263 -35.00 3.74 -11.45
C GLY A 263 -35.18 3.16 -12.86
N THR A 264 -34.21 2.41 -13.38
CA THR A 264 -34.36 1.62 -14.62
C THR A 264 -34.69 0.16 -14.32
N THR A 265 -35.32 -0.56 -15.25
CA THR A 265 -35.79 -1.95 -15.07
C THR A 265 -34.67 -3.00 -15.08
N THR A 266 -33.42 -2.60 -15.34
CA THR A 266 -32.25 -3.49 -15.41
C THR A 266 -31.00 -2.80 -14.83
N PRO A 267 -30.83 -2.75 -13.49
CA PRO A 267 -29.66 -2.09 -12.90
C PRO A 267 -28.47 -3.05 -12.86
N LEU A 268 -27.41 -2.71 -13.59
CA LEU A 268 -26.15 -3.46 -13.55
C LEU A 268 -25.26 -3.14 -12.34
N LYS A 269 -25.57 -2.09 -11.58
CA LYS A 269 -25.20 -1.85 -10.15
C LYS A 269 -26.02 -0.65 -9.63
N PRO A 270 -26.94 -0.80 -8.65
CA PRO A 270 -27.91 0.27 -8.33
C PRO A 270 -27.32 1.44 -7.52
N THR A 271 -26.23 1.22 -6.78
CA THR A 271 -25.55 2.24 -5.96
C THR A 271 -24.06 1.89 -5.85
N HIS A 272 -23.17 2.88 -5.99
CA HIS A 272 -21.73 2.71 -5.89
C HIS A 272 -21.05 3.99 -5.40
N ILE A 273 -20.01 3.84 -4.59
CA ILE A 273 -19.14 4.92 -4.11
C ILE A 273 -17.85 4.88 -4.91
N SER A 274 -17.57 5.96 -5.62
CA SER A 274 -16.33 6.17 -6.37
C SER A 274 -15.21 6.80 -5.55
N GLY A 275 -15.55 7.52 -4.47
CA GLY A 275 -14.55 8.16 -3.64
C GLY A 275 -15.17 8.96 -2.51
N VAL A 276 -14.35 9.25 -1.50
CA VAL A 276 -14.73 10.05 -0.33
C VAL A 276 -13.68 11.14 -0.16
N VAL A 277 -14.13 12.37 0.07
CA VAL A 277 -13.27 13.52 0.31
C VAL A 277 -13.69 14.20 1.61
N VAL A 278 -12.78 14.20 2.56
CA VAL A 278 -12.85 14.93 3.81
C VAL A 278 -12.38 16.37 3.56
N PRO A 279 -13.16 17.38 3.97
CA PRO A 279 -12.78 18.78 3.76
C PRO A 279 -11.57 19.14 4.62
N SER A 280 -10.75 20.07 4.13
CA SER A 280 -9.61 20.62 4.87
C SER A 280 -9.87 22.10 5.23
N PRO A 281 -10.78 22.40 6.17
CA PRO A 281 -11.05 23.76 6.61
C PRO A 281 -9.83 24.37 7.31
N THR A 282 -9.82 25.70 7.42
CA THR A 282 -8.82 26.41 8.23
C THR A 282 -8.88 25.91 9.68
N PRO A 283 -7.74 25.52 10.29
CA PRO A 283 -7.71 25.06 11.67
C PRO A 283 -8.31 26.09 12.63
N GLY A 284 -9.14 25.61 13.57
CA GLY A 284 -9.80 26.40 14.59
C GLY A 284 -10.22 25.52 15.77
N VAL A 285 -10.57 26.14 16.90
CA VAL A 285 -10.97 25.39 18.10
C VAL A 285 -12.21 24.56 17.80
N GLY A 286 -12.10 23.23 17.92
CA GLY A 286 -13.21 22.29 17.67
C GLY A 286 -13.57 22.12 16.19
N VAL A 287 -12.79 22.70 15.27
CA VAL A 287 -12.92 22.50 13.82
C VAL A 287 -12.03 21.33 13.43
N ILE A 288 -12.65 20.29 12.87
CA ILE A 288 -12.00 19.08 12.39
C ILE A 288 -12.05 19.02 10.87
N GLY A 289 -11.06 18.36 10.28
CA GLY A 289 -10.90 18.24 8.84
C GLY A 289 -9.98 17.08 8.46
N GLY A 290 -9.64 17.04 7.18
CA GLY A 290 -8.64 16.13 6.64
C GLY A 290 -7.31 16.30 7.35
N ILE A 291 -6.50 15.24 7.33
CA ILE A 291 -5.18 15.27 7.96
C ILE A 291 -4.29 16.28 7.21
N PRO A 292 -3.78 17.34 7.87
CA PRO A 292 -3.05 18.40 7.20
C PRO A 292 -1.82 17.87 6.46
N ASN A 293 -1.69 18.19 5.16
CA ASN A 293 -0.63 17.73 4.26
C ASN A 293 -0.63 16.22 3.95
N ALA A 294 -1.70 15.49 4.28
CA ALA A 294 -1.85 14.09 3.89
C ALA A 294 -2.42 13.96 2.47
N LEU A 295 -1.99 12.91 1.75
CA LEU A 295 -2.63 12.42 0.52
C LEU A 295 -3.49 11.20 0.86
N VAL A 296 -4.45 11.39 1.77
CA VAL A 296 -5.49 10.40 2.11
C VAL A 296 -6.83 11.14 2.21
N PRO A 297 -7.55 11.29 1.08
CA PRO A 297 -8.75 12.13 1.03
C PRO A 297 -9.89 11.63 1.93
N GLN A 298 -9.89 10.35 2.30
CA GLN A 298 -10.91 9.71 3.13
C GLN A 298 -10.56 9.65 4.62
N ALA A 299 -9.51 10.36 5.06
CA ALA A 299 -9.03 10.31 6.44
C ALA A 299 -9.19 11.63 7.19
N THR A 300 -9.42 11.53 8.49
CA THR A 300 -9.51 12.65 9.45
C THR A 300 -8.74 12.33 10.72
N LEU A 301 -8.43 13.35 11.51
CA LEU A 301 -7.93 13.14 12.87
C LEU A 301 -9.07 12.84 13.84
N THR A 302 -8.76 12.28 15.01
CA THR A 302 -9.69 12.21 16.15
C THR A 302 -10.01 13.60 16.70
N CYS A 303 -11.18 13.75 17.31
CA CYS A 303 -11.57 14.95 18.04
C CYS A 303 -12.51 14.59 19.18
N VAL A 304 -12.09 14.91 20.40
CA VAL A 304 -12.92 14.81 21.60
C VAL A 304 -13.33 16.22 22.02
N PRO A 305 -14.63 16.55 22.03
CA PRO A 305 -15.08 17.88 22.44
C PRO A 305 -14.77 18.09 23.93
N PRO A 306 -14.14 19.22 24.32
CA PRO A 306 -13.91 19.53 25.72
C PRO A 306 -15.23 19.54 26.53
N ALA A 307 -15.15 19.20 27.81
CA ALA A 307 -16.32 19.20 28.70
C ALA A 307 -17.01 20.58 28.71
N GLY A 308 -18.32 20.60 28.48
CA GLY A 308 -19.12 21.84 28.42
C GLY A 308 -19.09 22.57 27.07
N SER A 309 -18.47 22.00 26.04
CA SER A 309 -18.46 22.60 24.70
C SER A 309 -19.86 22.64 24.05
N PRO A 310 -20.15 23.59 23.15
CA PRO A 310 -21.41 23.68 22.44
C PRO A 310 -21.75 22.40 21.65
N ALA A 311 -23.05 22.13 21.46
CA ALA A 311 -23.53 21.07 20.60
C ALA A 311 -22.96 21.22 19.16
N GLY A 312 -22.41 20.14 18.61
CA GLY A 312 -21.78 20.12 17.29
C GLY A 312 -20.29 20.49 17.26
N THR A 313 -19.66 20.74 18.40
CA THR A 313 -18.18 20.76 18.51
C THR A 313 -17.63 19.41 18.02
N CYS A 314 -16.56 19.41 17.21
CA CYS A 314 -16.02 18.23 16.53
C CYS A 314 -16.93 17.61 15.44
N ASN A 315 -18.01 18.26 15.00
CA ASN A 315 -18.73 17.81 13.79
C ASN A 315 -17.83 17.97 12.56
N LEU A 316 -17.54 16.87 11.89
CA LEU A 316 -16.85 16.90 10.61
C LEU A 316 -17.87 17.15 9.49
N SER A 317 -18.11 18.44 9.24
CA SER A 317 -19.12 18.89 8.27
C SER A 317 -18.52 19.05 6.87
N GLY A 318 -19.26 18.65 5.84
CA GLY A 318 -18.86 18.83 4.44
C GLY A 318 -18.02 17.69 3.88
N VAL A 319 -18.11 16.49 4.47
CA VAL A 319 -17.57 15.27 3.87
C VAL A 319 -18.36 14.97 2.61
N LYS A 320 -17.66 14.82 1.49
CA LYS A 320 -18.25 14.56 0.18
C LYS A 320 -18.07 13.11 -0.19
N ILE A 321 -19.16 12.42 -0.48
CA ILE A 321 -19.13 11.07 -1.02
C ILE A 321 -19.54 11.15 -2.50
N PHE A 322 -18.63 10.76 -3.37
CA PHE A 322 -18.84 10.72 -4.81
C PHE A 322 -19.23 9.32 -5.24
N GLY A 323 -20.10 9.21 -6.25
CA GLY A 323 -20.55 7.92 -6.73
C GLY A 323 -21.66 8.00 -7.77
N ALA A 324 -22.49 6.97 -7.76
CA ALA A 324 -23.70 6.87 -8.56
C ALA A 324 -24.78 6.14 -7.77
N GLY A 325 -26.05 6.38 -8.08
CA GLY A 325 -27.15 5.68 -7.40
C GLY A 325 -27.77 6.43 -6.23
N PHE A 326 -27.31 7.66 -5.91
CA PHE A 326 -27.77 8.38 -4.73
C PHE A 326 -29.13 9.04 -4.97
N VAL A 327 -30.17 8.52 -4.30
CA VAL A 327 -31.53 9.07 -4.31
C VAL A 327 -31.93 9.62 -2.95
N SER A 328 -32.96 10.48 -2.93
CA SER A 328 -33.50 11.05 -1.68
C SER A 328 -33.92 9.97 -0.69
N GLY A 329 -33.63 10.19 0.60
CA GLY A 329 -33.89 9.23 1.67
C GLY A 329 -32.84 8.13 1.80
N LEU A 330 -31.66 8.28 1.17
CA LEU A 330 -30.53 7.38 1.39
C LEU A 330 -30.02 7.43 2.85
N GLN A 331 -29.34 6.37 3.26
CA GLN A 331 -28.62 6.29 4.52
C GLN A 331 -27.12 6.17 4.23
N VAL A 332 -26.31 6.96 4.93
CA VAL A 332 -24.86 6.80 4.95
C VAL A 332 -24.50 6.12 6.27
N ARG A 333 -23.73 5.04 6.19
CA ARG A 333 -23.42 4.23 7.36
C ARG A 333 -21.92 4.07 7.52
N LEU A 334 -21.49 4.03 8.77
CA LEU A 334 -20.15 3.65 9.19
C LEU A 334 -20.29 2.38 10.02
N ASP A 335 -19.68 1.28 9.57
CA ASP A 335 -19.87 -0.09 10.11
C ASP A 335 -21.34 -0.50 10.21
N GLY A 336 -22.14 -0.10 9.22
CA GLY A 336 -23.57 -0.37 9.18
C GLY A 336 -24.42 0.49 10.11
N VAL A 337 -23.83 1.39 10.92
CA VAL A 337 -24.55 2.36 11.75
C VAL A 337 -24.84 3.63 10.95
N ASP A 338 -26.12 3.97 10.78
CA ASP A 338 -26.55 5.19 10.09
C ASP A 338 -26.11 6.44 10.89
N ILE A 339 -25.34 7.32 10.24
CA ILE A 339 -24.78 8.52 10.86
C ILE A 339 -25.85 9.45 11.43
N THR A 340 -27.05 9.45 10.86
CA THR A 340 -28.16 10.33 11.29
C THR A 340 -28.73 9.91 12.64
N THR A 341 -28.61 8.62 12.99
CA THR A 341 -29.03 8.10 14.31
C THR A 341 -28.09 8.55 15.43
N GLN A 342 -26.87 9.00 15.09
CA GLN A 342 -25.85 9.48 16.01
C GLN A 342 -25.68 11.01 15.96
N GLY A 343 -26.66 11.74 15.43
CA GLY A 343 -26.62 13.21 15.33
C GLY A 343 -25.86 13.77 14.13
N GLY A 344 -25.46 12.91 13.18
CA GLY A 344 -24.96 13.31 11.87
C GLY A 344 -26.08 13.78 10.94
N SER A 345 -25.72 14.19 9.73
CA SER A 345 -26.71 14.63 8.74
C SER A 345 -26.29 14.30 7.31
N VAL A 346 -27.30 14.18 6.44
CA VAL A 346 -27.17 14.07 4.99
C VAL A 346 -27.87 15.29 4.40
N THR A 347 -27.10 16.25 3.88
CA THR A 347 -27.62 17.61 3.65
C THR A 347 -27.65 18.04 2.19
N GLY A 348 -26.91 17.38 1.31
CA GLY A 348 -26.88 17.71 -0.12
C GLY A 348 -26.73 16.49 -1.01
N ILE A 349 -27.81 16.01 -1.61
CA ILE A 349 -27.73 15.03 -2.71
C ILE A 349 -27.69 15.83 -4.01
N GLY A 350 -26.62 15.67 -4.77
CA GLY A 350 -26.45 16.34 -6.05
C GLY A 350 -27.61 15.99 -7.00
N PRO A 351 -28.10 16.93 -7.84
CA PRO A 351 -29.24 16.68 -8.74
C PRO A 351 -29.07 15.47 -9.67
N ASN A 352 -27.82 15.12 -9.96
CA ASN A 352 -27.44 14.00 -10.83
C ASN A 352 -27.25 12.67 -10.05
N GLY A 353 -27.49 12.64 -8.73
CA GLY A 353 -27.34 11.46 -7.87
C GLY A 353 -25.89 10.97 -7.73
N ARG A 354 -24.92 11.89 -7.84
CA ARG A 354 -23.47 11.60 -7.93
C ARG A 354 -22.62 12.07 -6.76
N GLU A 355 -23.19 12.92 -5.94
CA GLU A 355 -22.51 13.52 -4.81
C GLU A 355 -23.50 13.52 -3.66
N VAL A 356 -23.02 13.15 -2.49
CA VAL A 356 -23.74 13.37 -1.25
C VAL A 356 -22.83 14.05 -0.23
N ASP A 357 -23.29 15.18 0.28
CA ASP A 357 -22.65 15.92 1.36
C ASP A 357 -23.20 15.44 2.71
N VAL A 358 -22.29 15.10 3.62
CA VAL A 358 -22.63 14.62 4.96
C VAL A 358 -21.86 15.35 6.06
N THR A 359 -22.42 15.30 7.26
CA THR A 359 -21.75 15.67 8.51
C THR A 359 -21.56 14.43 9.36
N ILE A 360 -20.31 14.07 9.64
CA ILE A 360 -19.97 12.96 10.54
C ILE A 360 -19.94 13.48 11.98
N PRO A 361 -20.73 12.91 12.91
CA PRO A 361 -20.81 13.38 14.29
C PRO A 361 -19.62 12.89 15.15
N PRO A 362 -19.33 13.54 16.30
CA PRO A 362 -18.20 13.21 17.18
C PRO A 362 -18.20 11.77 17.69
N PHE A 363 -19.37 11.12 17.73
CA PHE A 363 -19.50 9.71 18.08
C PHE A 363 -18.49 8.83 17.31
N PHE A 364 -18.36 9.06 16.00
CA PHE A 364 -17.45 8.29 15.15
C PHE A 364 -16.00 8.82 15.14
N LEU A 365 -15.74 9.97 15.78
CA LEU A 365 -14.45 10.68 15.68
C LEU A 365 -13.66 10.68 17.01
N SER A 366 -14.20 10.04 18.05
CA SER A 366 -13.65 10.07 19.40
C SER A 366 -12.44 9.16 19.61
N SER A 367 -12.25 8.17 18.75
CA SER A 367 -11.17 7.18 18.84
C SER A 367 -10.70 6.79 17.43
N PRO A 368 -9.45 6.30 17.28
CA PRO A 368 -8.95 5.83 16.00
C PRO A 368 -9.78 4.61 15.56
N HIS A 369 -10.26 4.64 14.33
CA HIS A 369 -11.10 3.59 13.77
C HIS A 369 -11.01 3.56 12.24
N HIS A 370 -11.00 2.36 11.65
CA HIS A 370 -11.07 2.17 10.20
C HIS A 370 -12.48 1.71 9.84
N TYR A 371 -13.35 2.67 9.49
CA TYR A 371 -14.75 2.38 9.25
C TYR A 371 -14.98 1.81 7.84
N ALA A 372 -15.88 0.83 7.77
CA ALA A 372 -16.55 0.44 6.54
C ALA A 372 -17.64 1.46 6.21
N LEU A 373 -17.36 2.38 5.30
CA LEU A 373 -18.33 3.36 4.82
C LEU A 373 -19.13 2.76 3.66
N ASP A 374 -20.45 2.76 3.79
CA ASP A 374 -21.36 2.38 2.72
C ASP A 374 -22.61 3.26 2.66
N VAL A 375 -23.31 3.20 1.53
CA VAL A 375 -24.52 3.97 1.27
C VAL A 375 -25.65 3.01 0.91
N LEU A 376 -26.75 3.07 1.67
CA LEU A 376 -28.00 2.39 1.34
C LEU A 376 -28.94 3.38 0.64
N SER A 377 -29.21 3.17 -0.65
CA SER A 377 -30.04 4.06 -1.46
C SER A 377 -31.19 3.30 -2.11
N GLY A 378 -32.44 3.68 -1.79
CA GLY A 378 -33.63 3.03 -2.35
C GLY A 378 -33.71 1.50 -2.09
N GLY A 379 -33.09 1.02 -1.01
CA GLY A 379 -33.01 -0.41 -0.66
C GLY A 379 -31.81 -1.15 -1.26
N ALA A 380 -30.99 -0.49 -2.09
CA ALA A 380 -29.75 -1.06 -2.63
C ALA A 380 -28.52 -0.55 -1.86
N SER A 381 -27.63 -1.47 -1.48
CA SER A 381 -26.35 -1.14 -0.85
C SER A 381 -25.27 -0.85 -1.90
N SER A 382 -24.39 0.11 -1.61
CA SER A 382 -23.18 0.35 -2.38
C SER A 382 -22.08 -0.68 -2.10
N ASN A 383 -20.97 -0.58 -2.83
CA ASN A 383 -19.69 -1.09 -2.34
C ASN A 383 -19.30 -0.39 -1.02
N VAL A 384 -18.39 -1.02 -0.30
CA VAL A 384 -17.76 -0.46 0.90
C VAL A 384 -16.50 0.29 0.49
N VAL A 385 -16.26 1.44 1.09
CA VAL A 385 -15.01 2.19 1.00
C VAL A 385 -14.50 2.53 2.39
N ASP A 386 -13.20 2.78 2.49
CA ASP A 386 -12.58 3.14 3.77
C ASP A 386 -12.97 4.56 4.19
N PHE A 387 -13.27 4.74 5.47
CA PHE A 387 -13.25 6.05 6.13
C PHE A 387 -12.40 5.94 7.40
N ILE A 388 -11.28 6.66 7.44
CA ILE A 388 -10.21 6.40 8.40
C ILE A 388 -10.14 7.54 9.41
N VAL A 389 -10.22 7.19 10.69
CA VAL A 389 -10.00 8.12 11.80
C VAL A 389 -8.66 7.76 12.43
N ILE A 390 -7.71 8.69 12.41
CA ILE A 390 -6.36 8.53 12.95
C ILE A 390 -6.21 9.38 14.21
N GLU A 391 -5.61 8.84 15.26
CA GLU A 391 -5.26 9.65 16.42
C GLU A 391 -3.85 10.23 16.29
N SER A 392 -3.69 11.48 16.69
CA SER A 392 -2.42 12.19 16.69
C SER A 392 -2.03 12.52 18.12
N VAL A 393 -0.97 11.90 18.63
CA VAL A 393 -0.46 12.12 19.99
C VAL A 393 0.71 13.10 19.93
N ASP A 394 0.50 14.30 20.45
CA ASP A 394 1.51 15.37 20.48
C ASP A 394 2.63 15.06 21.48
N LEU A 395 3.88 15.03 21.00
CA LEU A 395 5.08 14.84 21.82
C LEU A 395 5.90 16.13 21.97
N SER A 396 5.42 17.27 21.48
CA SER A 396 6.16 18.55 21.54
C SER A 396 6.56 18.96 22.96
N LYS A 397 5.80 18.53 23.98
CA LYS A 397 6.07 18.83 25.40
C LYS A 397 6.91 17.78 26.12
N VAL A 398 7.41 16.76 25.42
CA VAL A 398 8.26 15.73 26.01
C VAL A 398 9.65 16.28 26.33
N CYS A 399 10.26 16.95 25.36
CA CYS A 399 11.54 17.60 25.54
C CYS A 399 11.29 19.11 25.63
N THR A 400 11.49 19.69 26.81
CA THR A 400 11.33 21.13 27.02
C THR A 400 12.56 21.78 27.63
N ASP A 401 12.81 23.05 27.29
CA ASP A 401 13.78 23.86 28.04
C ASP A 401 13.29 24.12 29.47
N SER A 402 14.11 24.80 30.28
CA SER A 402 13.76 25.17 31.66
C SER A 402 12.55 26.11 31.77
N SER A 403 12.08 26.67 30.65
CA SER A 403 10.91 27.54 30.55
C SER A 403 9.67 26.80 30.04
N GLY A 404 9.77 25.49 29.77
CA GLY A 404 8.69 24.67 29.25
C GLY A 404 8.47 24.78 27.73
N ASN A 405 9.37 25.45 26.99
CA ASN A 405 9.26 25.51 25.54
C ASN A 405 9.75 24.21 24.90
N PRO A 406 9.06 23.67 23.88
CA PRO A 406 9.52 22.50 23.12
C PRO A 406 10.96 22.68 22.62
N VAL A 407 11.83 21.74 22.96
CA VAL A 407 13.19 21.64 22.41
C VAL A 407 13.38 20.29 21.77
N ASN A 408 13.46 20.28 20.44
CA ASN A 408 14.01 19.17 19.66
C ASN A 408 13.51 17.76 20.07
N THR A 409 12.19 17.51 20.18
CA THR A 409 11.71 16.21 20.69
C THR A 409 12.23 15.02 19.88
N MET A 410 12.24 15.09 18.55
CA MET A 410 12.76 14.02 17.68
C MET A 410 12.40 12.57 18.12
N PRO A 411 11.12 12.17 18.12
CA PRO A 411 10.78 10.77 18.29
C PRO A 411 11.42 9.94 17.15
N THR A 412 11.89 8.72 17.44
CA THR A 412 12.77 7.97 16.53
C THR A 412 12.29 6.53 16.26
N SER A 413 12.06 5.74 17.31
CA SER A 413 11.59 4.35 17.22
C SER A 413 10.43 4.09 18.18
N VAL A 414 9.68 3.01 17.94
CA VAL A 414 8.61 2.54 18.81
C VAL A 414 8.70 1.02 18.99
N ALA A 415 8.39 0.54 20.20
CA ALA A 415 8.14 -0.87 20.49
C ALA A 415 6.85 -0.97 21.32
N LEU A 416 6.07 -2.03 21.11
CA LEU A 416 4.78 -2.24 21.79
C LEU A 416 4.86 -3.44 22.72
N ALA A 417 4.04 -3.40 23.76
CA ALA A 417 3.81 -4.53 24.63
C ALA A 417 2.35 -4.54 25.09
N ASP A 418 1.73 -5.72 25.07
CA ASP A 418 0.37 -6.02 25.46
C ASP A 418 0.25 -6.31 26.96
N GLN A 419 1.26 -6.99 27.49
CA GLN A 419 1.31 -7.47 28.85
C GLN A 419 2.76 -7.53 29.33
N ILE A 420 2.99 -7.21 30.61
CA ILE A 420 4.33 -7.22 31.20
C ILE A 420 4.38 -8.19 32.38
N ALA A 421 5.35 -9.11 32.36
CA ALA A 421 5.70 -10.05 33.42
C ALA A 421 4.50 -10.84 33.98
N ASN A 422 3.65 -11.37 33.09
CA ASN A 422 2.38 -12.03 33.44
C ASN A 422 1.37 -11.15 34.21
N GLY A 423 1.50 -9.82 34.10
CA GLY A 423 0.58 -8.84 34.67
C GLY A 423 -0.78 -8.78 33.95
N PRO A 424 -1.65 -7.80 34.24
CA PRO A 424 -2.89 -7.65 33.48
C PRO A 424 -2.62 -7.21 32.03
N PHE A 425 -3.50 -7.58 31.12
CA PHE A 425 -3.50 -7.04 29.75
C PHE A 425 -3.71 -5.52 29.81
N SER A 426 -2.73 -4.77 29.31
CA SER A 426 -2.69 -3.32 29.36
C SER A 426 -1.69 -2.80 28.30
N PRO A 427 -2.09 -2.79 27.01
CA PRO A 427 -1.18 -2.49 25.93
C PRO A 427 -0.63 -1.06 26.02
N PHE A 428 0.65 -0.89 25.70
CA PHE A 428 1.33 0.39 25.66
C PHE A 428 2.45 0.40 24.62
N GLY A 429 2.84 1.61 24.21
CA GLY A 429 4.03 1.84 23.39
C GLY A 429 5.17 2.48 24.18
N LEU A 430 6.41 2.07 23.91
CA LEU A 430 7.61 2.81 24.29
C LEU A 430 8.16 3.51 23.06
N ILE A 431 8.40 4.82 23.17
CA ILE A 431 8.91 5.64 22.08
C ILE A 431 10.27 6.21 22.48
N SER A 432 11.28 6.04 21.62
CA SER A 432 12.59 6.68 21.81
C SER A 432 12.56 8.10 21.29
N VAL A 433 13.12 9.00 22.09
CA VAL A 433 13.06 10.44 21.91
C VAL A 433 14.50 10.94 21.90
N SER A 434 15.09 11.00 20.70
CA SER A 434 16.54 11.14 20.55
C SER A 434 17.05 12.52 20.94
N GLY A 435 16.25 13.56 20.76
CA GLY A 435 16.71 14.92 21.02
C GLY A 435 16.79 15.33 22.49
N CYS A 436 16.16 14.58 23.40
CA CYS A 436 16.41 14.69 24.86
C CYS A 436 16.83 13.36 25.51
N ASN A 437 17.36 12.41 24.73
CA ASN A 437 17.96 11.16 25.23
C ASN A 437 17.04 10.42 26.21
N SER A 438 15.77 10.27 25.85
CA SER A 438 14.75 9.73 26.75
C SER A 438 13.85 8.72 26.05
N ILE A 439 13.15 7.91 26.84
CA ILE A 439 12.02 7.08 26.42
C ILE A 439 10.74 7.64 27.05
N VAL A 440 9.64 7.60 26.31
CA VAL A 440 8.30 7.88 26.85
C VAL A 440 7.39 6.67 26.68
N LYS A 441 6.44 6.51 27.61
CA LYS A 441 5.43 5.46 27.58
C LYS A 441 4.10 6.06 27.12
N LEU A 442 3.42 5.39 26.19
CA LEU A 442 2.13 5.79 25.62
C LEU A 442 1.08 4.74 25.96
N ASP A 443 -0.05 5.17 26.52
CA ASP A 443 -1.18 4.28 26.78
C ASP A 443 -1.88 3.90 25.47
N LEU A 444 -1.95 2.59 25.20
CA LEU A 444 -2.65 2.03 24.04
C LEU A 444 -3.82 1.14 24.46
N ASN A 445 -4.17 1.10 25.75
CA ASN A 445 -5.28 0.30 26.24
C ASN A 445 -6.63 0.95 25.88
N PRO A 446 -7.44 0.37 24.96
CA PRO A 446 -8.69 1.00 24.53
C PRO A 446 -9.74 1.11 25.64
N ALA A 447 -9.61 0.33 26.71
CA ALA A 447 -10.47 0.42 27.89
C ALA A 447 -10.02 1.49 28.90
N SER A 448 -8.84 2.07 28.70
CA SER A 448 -8.28 3.07 29.59
C SER A 448 -8.84 4.47 29.31
N PRO A 449 -9.20 5.26 30.33
CA PRO A 449 -9.61 6.65 30.15
C PRO A 449 -8.46 7.56 29.68
N THR A 450 -7.22 7.07 29.73
CA THR A 450 -6.01 7.77 29.28
C THR A 450 -5.47 7.23 27.96
N PHE A 451 -6.25 6.44 27.21
CA PHE A 451 -5.87 6.01 25.86
C PHE A 451 -5.37 7.20 25.02
N GLY A 452 -4.25 6.99 24.31
CA GLY A 452 -3.62 8.04 23.50
C GLY A 452 -2.84 9.10 24.31
N GLN A 453 -2.67 8.91 25.62
CA GLN A 453 -1.90 9.82 26.47
C GLN A 453 -0.58 9.23 26.95
N LEU A 454 0.40 10.10 27.20
CA LEU A 454 1.67 9.71 27.79
C LEU A 454 1.50 9.32 29.26
N LEU A 455 2.16 8.23 29.64
CA LEU A 455 2.15 7.69 30.99
C LEU A 455 3.43 8.10 31.73
N GLY A 456 3.27 8.98 32.72
CA GLY A 456 4.38 9.45 33.56
C GLY A 456 5.32 10.42 32.85
N SER A 457 6.49 10.63 33.47
CA SER A 457 7.55 11.51 32.93
C SER A 457 8.51 10.74 32.01
N PRO A 458 9.23 11.42 31.10
CA PRO A 458 10.27 10.80 30.29
C PRO A 458 11.36 10.14 31.14
N VAL A 459 11.80 8.96 30.72
CA VAL A 459 12.85 8.18 31.38
C VAL A 459 14.17 8.38 30.63
N SER A 460 15.19 8.90 31.31
CA SER A 460 16.50 9.14 30.70
C SER A 460 17.22 7.84 30.35
N VAL A 461 17.88 7.83 29.21
CA VAL A 461 18.73 6.74 28.70
C VAL A 461 20.04 7.33 28.16
N GLY A 462 20.90 6.50 27.56
CA GLY A 462 22.09 6.95 26.86
C GLY A 462 21.80 7.88 25.67
N THR A 463 22.83 8.41 25.02
CA THR A 463 22.64 9.49 24.04
C THR A 463 22.19 9.00 22.67
N THR A 464 21.33 9.80 22.02
CA THR A 464 20.71 9.50 20.71
C THR A 464 20.11 8.08 20.65
N PRO A 465 19.14 7.74 21.52
CA PRO A 465 18.49 6.44 21.48
C PRO A 465 17.83 6.18 20.12
N GLN A 466 18.03 4.97 19.58
CA GLN A 466 17.41 4.51 18.33
C GLN A 466 16.43 3.38 18.59
N GLY A 467 16.76 2.14 18.21
CA GLY A 467 15.89 0.98 18.32
C GLY A 467 15.57 0.60 19.75
N ILE A 468 14.36 0.10 19.94
CA ILE A 468 13.85 -0.43 21.21
C ILE A 468 13.29 -1.82 20.94
N ALA A 469 13.50 -2.75 21.86
CA ALA A 469 12.74 -3.99 21.93
C ALA A 469 12.27 -4.22 23.36
N ILE A 470 11.13 -4.90 23.52
CA ILE A 470 10.53 -5.22 24.81
C ILE A 470 10.52 -6.73 24.99
N SER A 471 10.91 -7.18 26.18
CA SER A 471 10.63 -8.51 26.67
C SER A 471 9.38 -8.47 27.54
N GLU A 472 8.26 -8.97 27.01
CA GLU A 472 7.00 -9.03 27.74
C GLU A 472 7.10 -10.00 28.91
N LYS A 473 7.75 -11.16 28.68
CA LYS A 473 7.91 -12.19 29.71
C LYS A 473 8.77 -11.74 30.88
N LEU A 474 9.90 -11.07 30.61
CA LEU A 474 10.82 -10.61 31.66
C LEU A 474 10.43 -9.24 32.22
N GLY A 475 9.58 -8.50 31.52
CA GLY A 475 9.22 -7.13 31.84
C GLY A 475 10.37 -6.14 31.72
N LEU A 476 11.23 -6.35 30.72
CA LEU A 476 12.39 -5.50 30.45
C LEU A 476 12.28 -4.84 29.08
N ALA A 477 12.85 -3.64 28.92
CA ALA A 477 13.14 -3.07 27.60
C ALA A 477 14.65 -2.92 27.40
N VAL A 478 15.09 -3.04 26.15
CA VAL A 478 16.45 -2.75 25.72
C VAL A 478 16.42 -1.62 24.71
N VAL A 479 17.21 -0.57 24.97
CA VAL A 479 17.30 0.63 24.13
C VAL A 479 18.72 0.74 23.58
N ALA A 480 18.88 0.79 22.26
CA ALA A 480 20.18 1.04 21.62
C ALA A 480 20.53 2.54 21.68
N ASN A 481 21.60 2.89 22.39
CA ASN A 481 22.05 4.26 22.54
C ASN A 481 23.18 4.55 21.55
N HIS A 482 22.81 5.03 20.37
CA HIS A 482 23.72 5.19 19.24
C HIS A 482 24.94 6.09 19.55
N GLY A 483 24.76 7.11 20.39
CA GLY A 483 25.76 8.13 20.66
C GLY A 483 26.73 7.77 21.78
N THR A 484 26.27 7.00 22.77
CA THR A 484 27.12 6.47 23.86
C THR A 484 27.74 5.12 23.54
N ASN A 485 27.30 4.44 22.48
CA ASN A 485 27.71 3.06 22.15
C ASN A 485 27.39 2.07 23.29
N THR A 486 26.20 2.24 23.88
CA THR A 486 25.69 1.42 24.98
C THR A 486 24.28 0.92 24.67
N ALA A 487 23.79 -0.03 25.47
CA ALA A 487 22.39 -0.40 25.54
C ALA A 487 21.85 -0.19 26.97
N SER A 488 20.79 0.59 27.11
CA SER A 488 20.10 0.77 28.39
C SER A 488 19.10 -0.37 28.62
N ILE A 489 19.09 -0.92 29.84
CA ILE A 489 18.18 -2.00 30.24
C ILE A 489 17.18 -1.44 31.24
N LEU A 490 15.90 -1.35 30.85
CA LEU A 490 14.85 -0.73 31.67
C LEU A 490 13.93 -1.79 32.27
N ASP A 491 13.57 -1.62 33.55
CA ASP A 491 12.55 -2.40 34.24
C ASP A 491 11.17 -1.76 34.03
N LEU A 492 10.30 -2.46 33.30
CA LEU A 492 8.96 -2.00 32.94
C LEU A 492 7.90 -2.37 33.98
N THR A 493 8.27 -3.17 35.00
CA THR A 493 7.37 -3.52 36.10
C THR A 493 7.21 -2.37 37.10
N GLN A 494 8.10 -1.37 37.03
CA GLN A 494 8.07 -0.15 37.81
C GLN A 494 7.30 0.97 37.08
N ASN A 495 6.67 1.86 37.83
CA ASN A 495 6.00 3.04 37.27
C ASN A 495 6.44 4.31 38.01
N PRO A 496 7.27 5.19 37.40
CA PRO A 496 7.79 5.10 36.03
C PRO A 496 8.80 3.95 35.85
N ALA A 497 9.07 3.58 34.59
CA ALA A 497 10.14 2.63 34.28
C ALA A 497 11.50 3.18 34.73
N VAL A 498 12.40 2.30 35.15
CA VAL A 498 13.72 2.66 35.70
C VAL A 498 14.82 1.81 35.10
N GLU A 499 16.05 2.30 35.12
CA GLU A 499 17.22 1.51 34.74
C GLU A 499 17.40 0.31 35.70
N LYS A 500 17.45 -0.91 35.14
CA LYS A 500 17.55 -2.16 35.90
C LYS A 500 18.98 -2.45 36.35
N VAL A 501 19.94 -2.16 35.48
CA VAL A 501 21.39 -2.32 35.65
C VAL A 501 22.08 -1.22 34.84
N PRO A 502 23.33 -0.84 35.18
CA PRO A 502 24.09 0.12 34.39
C PRO A 502 24.12 -0.25 32.90
N ASP A 503 24.07 0.78 32.05
CA ASP A 503 24.28 0.71 30.60
C ASP A 503 25.34 -0.33 30.17
N VAL A 504 24.93 -1.24 29.29
CA VAL A 504 25.80 -2.31 28.77
C VAL A 504 26.59 -1.77 27.60
N THR A 505 27.91 -1.86 27.64
CA THR A 505 28.74 -1.49 26.48
C THR A 505 28.51 -2.44 25.30
N THR A 506 28.24 -1.88 24.12
CA THR A 506 28.04 -2.62 22.87
C THR A 506 29.19 -2.33 21.87
N GLY A 507 28.97 -2.58 20.58
CA GLY A 507 29.80 -2.02 19.52
C GLY A 507 29.46 -0.56 19.20
N THR A 508 30.17 0.05 18.26
CA THR A 508 29.94 1.44 17.85
C THR A 508 28.68 1.60 17.01
N ASN A 509 27.97 2.70 17.23
CA ASN A 509 26.74 3.10 16.56
C ASN A 509 25.66 2.00 16.60
N PRO A 510 25.20 1.57 17.80
CA PRO A 510 24.09 0.62 17.90
C PRO A 510 22.79 1.24 17.35
N THR A 511 22.03 0.47 16.57
CA THR A 511 20.84 0.95 15.85
C THR A 511 19.61 0.11 16.15
N GLY A 512 19.53 -1.12 15.62
CA GLY A 512 18.41 -2.05 15.82
C GLY A 512 18.57 -2.96 17.03
N VAL A 513 17.44 -3.37 17.62
CA VAL A 513 17.39 -4.31 18.75
C VAL A 513 16.30 -5.35 18.47
N GLY A 514 16.61 -6.62 18.74
CA GLY A 514 15.62 -7.71 18.80
C GLY A 514 15.78 -8.48 20.11
N ILE A 515 14.68 -9.03 20.63
CA ILE A 515 14.69 -9.86 21.86
C ILE A 515 14.04 -11.21 21.59
N ASP A 516 14.69 -12.26 22.06
CA ASP A 516 14.12 -13.59 22.21
C ASP A 516 13.50 -13.73 23.61
N ASP A 517 12.17 -13.74 23.67
CA ASP A 517 11.43 -13.90 24.92
C ASP A 517 11.44 -15.33 25.47
N ALA A 518 11.70 -16.33 24.64
CA ALA A 518 11.77 -17.72 25.09
C ALA A 518 12.98 -17.90 26.02
N ILE A 519 14.17 -17.48 25.56
CA ILE A 519 15.44 -17.66 26.29
C ILE A 519 15.95 -16.40 27.01
N GLY A 520 15.34 -15.24 26.80
CA GLY A 520 15.71 -13.98 27.47
C GLY A 520 17.03 -13.40 26.94
N VAL A 521 17.20 -13.36 25.62
CA VAL A 521 18.41 -12.86 24.96
C VAL A 521 18.08 -11.64 24.10
N ALA A 522 18.84 -10.56 24.26
CA ALA A 522 18.75 -9.39 23.39
C ALA A 522 19.92 -9.35 22.40
N VAL A 523 19.63 -8.98 21.15
CA VAL A 523 20.60 -8.82 20.08
C VAL A 523 20.56 -7.37 19.59
N VAL A 524 21.69 -6.68 19.63
CA VAL A 524 21.85 -5.28 19.24
C VAL A 524 22.72 -5.19 17.99
N ALA A 525 22.22 -4.58 16.93
CA ALA A 525 22.98 -4.32 15.71
C ALA A 525 23.90 -3.12 15.88
N ASN A 526 25.22 -3.33 15.72
CA ASN A 526 26.22 -2.26 15.81
C ASN A 526 26.69 -1.87 14.41
N THR A 527 26.00 -0.92 13.79
CA THR A 527 26.23 -0.52 12.40
C THR A 527 27.65 -0.02 12.16
N GLY A 528 28.21 0.73 13.12
CA GLY A 528 29.55 1.32 13.00
C GLY A 528 30.67 0.30 13.22
N ALA A 529 30.45 -0.72 14.05
CA ALA A 529 31.45 -1.73 14.38
C ALA A 529 31.44 -2.92 13.41
N ASN A 530 30.41 -3.06 12.56
CA ASN A 530 30.19 -4.26 11.74
C ASN A 530 30.11 -5.54 12.60
N THR A 531 29.37 -5.45 13.70
CA THR A 531 29.14 -6.54 14.65
C THR A 531 27.69 -6.52 15.15
N VAL A 532 27.27 -7.61 15.78
CA VAL A 532 26.09 -7.62 16.67
C VAL A 532 26.54 -7.91 18.10
N SER A 533 25.91 -7.28 19.08
CA SER A 533 26.14 -7.49 20.51
C SER A 533 25.00 -8.32 21.08
N VAL A 534 25.32 -9.43 21.74
CA VAL A 534 24.34 -10.34 22.35
C VAL A 534 24.40 -10.24 23.87
N ILE A 535 23.27 -9.95 24.50
CA ILE A 535 23.13 -9.67 25.94
C ILE A 535 22.18 -10.70 26.55
N ASN A 536 22.62 -11.41 27.58
CA ASN A 536 21.80 -12.39 28.30
C ASN A 536 20.98 -11.69 29.41
N LEU A 537 19.73 -11.34 29.09
CA LEU A 537 18.79 -10.73 30.03
C LEU A 537 18.28 -11.74 31.07
N GLY A 538 18.12 -13.01 30.68
CA GLY A 538 17.67 -14.08 31.57
C GLY A 538 18.56 -14.26 32.80
N SER A 539 19.85 -13.90 32.71
CA SER A 539 20.78 -13.92 33.84
C SER A 539 20.39 -13.01 35.01
N LEU A 540 19.55 -12.00 34.77
CA LEU A 540 18.98 -11.13 35.82
C LEU A 540 17.90 -11.82 36.68
N PHE A 541 17.42 -13.00 36.25
CA PHE A 541 16.40 -13.79 36.94
C PHE A 541 16.89 -15.22 37.22
N PRO A 542 17.97 -15.39 38.00
CA PRO A 542 18.57 -16.69 38.20
C PRO A 542 17.76 -17.54 39.21
N PRO A 543 18.04 -18.85 39.33
CA PRO A 543 17.32 -19.74 40.25
C PRO A 543 17.36 -19.28 41.72
N ALA A 544 16.34 -19.65 42.49
CA ALA A 544 16.24 -19.28 43.90
C ALA A 544 17.51 -19.63 44.70
N GLY A 545 18.00 -18.68 45.50
CA GLY A 545 19.23 -18.81 46.28
C GLY A 545 20.50 -18.33 45.58
N THR A 546 20.39 -17.84 44.33
CA THR A 546 21.48 -17.15 43.63
C THR A 546 21.20 -15.65 43.57
N THR A 547 22.24 -14.84 43.72
CA THR A 547 22.13 -13.38 43.61
C THR A 547 22.20 -12.98 42.13
N PRO A 548 21.23 -12.20 41.61
CA PRO A 548 21.32 -11.63 40.27
C PRO A 548 22.60 -10.79 40.10
N PRO A 549 23.20 -10.77 38.89
CA PRO A 549 24.33 -9.89 38.62
C PRO A 549 23.88 -8.42 38.67
N THR A 550 24.77 -7.53 39.11
CA THR A 550 24.53 -6.07 39.17
C THR A 550 24.91 -5.34 37.89
N SER A 551 25.54 -6.03 36.93
CA SER A 551 25.90 -5.52 35.62
C SER A 551 25.87 -6.66 34.60
N LEU A 552 25.66 -6.31 33.32
CA LEU A 552 25.69 -7.26 32.21
C LEU A 552 26.85 -6.95 31.26
N THR A 553 27.26 -7.94 30.49
CA THR A 553 28.27 -7.81 29.45
C THR A 553 27.74 -8.36 28.14
N ALA A 554 27.99 -7.66 27.03
CA ALA A 554 27.64 -8.15 25.71
C ALA A 554 28.73 -9.08 25.14
N THR A 555 28.30 -10.11 24.43
CA THR A 555 29.19 -10.92 23.57
C THR A 555 29.05 -10.44 22.13
N SER A 556 30.15 -10.03 21.50
CA SER A 556 30.13 -9.48 20.13
C SER A 556 30.37 -10.56 19.08
N VAL A 557 29.50 -10.63 18.08
CA VAL A 557 29.65 -11.47 16.89
C VAL A 557 30.01 -10.58 15.70
N GLY A 558 31.15 -10.85 15.06
CA GLY A 558 31.66 -10.06 13.93
C GLY A 558 31.23 -10.58 12.56
N THR A 559 31.83 -10.00 11.51
CA THR A 559 31.64 -10.34 10.08
C THR A 559 30.29 -9.96 9.45
N ILE A 560 29.48 -9.20 10.18
CA ILE A 560 28.18 -8.69 9.70
C ILE A 560 28.38 -7.23 9.30
N GLN A 561 28.41 -6.92 8.01
CA GLN A 561 28.69 -5.55 7.56
C GLN A 561 27.45 -4.65 7.67
N GLN A 562 27.61 -3.49 8.29
CA GLN A 562 26.59 -2.46 8.48
C GLN A 562 25.22 -3.01 8.91
N PRO A 563 25.14 -3.77 10.02
CA PRO A 563 23.86 -4.29 10.46
C PRO A 563 22.97 -3.15 10.94
N LEU A 564 21.69 -3.15 10.52
CA LEU A 564 20.71 -2.10 10.88
C LEU A 564 19.54 -2.66 11.68
N ALA A 565 18.98 -3.80 11.26
CA ALA A 565 17.78 -4.37 11.84
C ALA A 565 17.98 -5.83 12.23
N VAL A 566 17.25 -6.26 13.26
CA VAL A 566 17.30 -7.61 13.81
C VAL A 566 15.87 -8.11 14.02
N ALA A 567 15.59 -9.31 13.55
CA ALA A 567 14.38 -10.06 13.91
C ALA A 567 14.78 -11.44 14.42
N ILE A 568 13.97 -12.03 15.29
CA ILE A 568 14.28 -13.30 15.95
C ILE A 568 13.16 -14.30 15.68
N ASP A 569 13.54 -15.52 15.33
CA ASP A 569 12.68 -16.70 15.35
C ASP A 569 13.12 -17.55 16.55
N PRO A 570 12.34 -17.58 17.65
CA PRO A 570 12.74 -18.24 18.89
C PRO A 570 12.72 -19.77 18.79
N ASP A 571 11.93 -20.32 17.86
CA ASP A 571 11.72 -21.77 17.75
C ASP A 571 12.68 -22.45 16.78
N ARG A 572 13.42 -21.66 15.98
CA ARG A 572 14.40 -22.17 15.00
C ARG A 572 15.83 -22.13 15.54
N GLY A 573 16.71 -22.94 14.97
CA GLY A 573 18.14 -23.00 15.30
C GLY A 573 18.53 -24.34 15.91
N GLN A 574 19.81 -24.51 16.26
CA GLN A 574 20.24 -25.76 16.88
C GLN A 574 19.55 -25.94 18.25
N ASN A 575 18.90 -27.09 18.44
CA ASN A 575 18.10 -27.43 19.64
C ASN A 575 16.86 -26.55 19.90
N ASN A 576 16.34 -25.84 18.89
CA ASN A 576 15.20 -24.92 19.02
C ASN A 576 15.45 -23.83 20.09
N GLN A 577 16.63 -23.22 20.04
CA GLN A 577 17.08 -22.19 20.99
C GLN A 577 17.27 -20.80 20.32
N GLY A 578 16.54 -20.54 19.25
CA GLY A 578 16.47 -19.24 18.59
C GLY A 578 17.57 -18.96 17.55
N ILE A 579 17.17 -18.32 16.46
CA ILE A 579 18.07 -17.61 15.52
C ILE A 579 17.69 -16.13 15.45
N ALA A 580 18.69 -15.29 15.20
CA ALA A 580 18.50 -13.90 14.81
C ALA A 580 18.82 -13.74 13.32
N VAL A 581 17.90 -13.13 12.57
CA VAL A 581 18.14 -12.66 11.20
C VAL A 581 18.46 -11.18 11.25
N VAL A 582 19.63 -10.83 10.75
CA VAL A 582 20.22 -9.50 10.82
C VAL A 582 20.39 -8.97 9.41
N SER A 583 19.91 -7.75 9.15
CA SER A 583 20.20 -7.09 7.88
C SER A 583 21.69 -6.82 7.75
N ALA A 584 22.24 -6.98 6.56
CA ALA A 584 23.65 -6.77 6.33
C ALA A 584 23.92 -6.29 4.90
N VAL A 585 25.13 -5.79 4.70
CA VAL A 585 25.72 -5.57 3.39
C VAL A 585 26.64 -6.74 3.06
N GLN A 586 26.56 -7.23 1.83
CA GLN A 586 27.50 -8.21 1.31
C GLN A 586 28.30 -7.60 0.18
N LEU A 587 29.62 -7.69 0.27
CA LEU A 587 30.51 -7.26 -0.81
C LEU A 587 30.67 -8.40 -1.81
N THR A 588 30.11 -8.24 -3.00
CA THR A 588 30.26 -9.19 -4.10
C THR A 588 31.23 -8.64 -5.15
N ALA A 589 31.71 -9.49 -6.07
CA ALA A 589 32.55 -9.05 -7.19
C ALA A 589 31.87 -8.00 -8.09
N THR A 590 30.54 -7.93 -8.05
CA THR A 590 29.70 -6.97 -8.81
C THR A 590 29.34 -5.71 -8.02
N GLY A 591 29.77 -5.59 -6.76
CA GLY A 591 29.48 -4.46 -5.88
C GLY A 591 28.78 -4.85 -4.57
N PRO A 592 28.46 -3.88 -3.69
CA PRO A 592 27.70 -4.14 -2.48
C PRO A 592 26.26 -4.55 -2.83
N SER A 593 25.79 -5.65 -2.23
CA SER A 593 24.40 -6.09 -2.24
C SER A 593 23.86 -6.15 -0.81
N GLY A 594 22.55 -6.26 -0.65
CA GLY A 594 21.98 -6.55 0.66
C GLY A 594 21.99 -8.04 0.96
N ALA A 595 22.07 -8.37 2.24
CA ALA A 595 21.98 -9.72 2.75
C ALA A 595 21.14 -9.78 4.02
N LEU A 596 20.58 -10.95 4.27
CA LEU A 596 19.97 -11.33 5.54
C LEU A 596 20.85 -12.41 6.16
N GLN A 597 21.67 -12.02 7.12
CA GLN A 597 22.62 -12.89 7.78
C GLN A 597 21.99 -13.54 9.00
N VAL A 598 22.17 -14.85 9.14
CA VAL A 598 21.61 -15.62 10.25
C VAL A 598 22.67 -15.79 11.34
N VAL A 599 22.31 -15.50 12.58
CA VAL A 599 23.12 -15.67 13.78
C VAL A 599 22.40 -16.65 14.70
N GLU A 600 23.10 -17.71 15.11
CA GLU A 600 22.58 -18.67 16.08
C GLU A 600 22.79 -18.10 17.49
N ILE A 601 21.69 -17.82 18.19
CA ILE A 601 21.72 -17.15 19.50
C ILE A 601 21.56 -18.12 20.68
N GLY A 602 21.17 -19.37 20.40
CA GLY A 602 21.03 -20.43 21.41
C GLY A 602 22.35 -20.99 21.96
N TYR A 603 23.48 -20.75 21.31
CA TYR A 603 24.79 -21.20 21.82
C TYR A 603 25.24 -20.36 23.01
N ALA A 604 26.02 -20.98 23.91
CA ALA A 604 26.67 -20.28 25.03
C ALA A 604 27.49 -19.06 24.57
N THR A 605 28.09 -19.15 23.38
CA THR A 605 28.65 -18.03 22.63
C THR A 605 27.98 -17.98 21.26
N PRO A 606 27.18 -16.94 20.95
CA PRO A 606 26.51 -16.82 19.67
C PRO A 606 27.48 -16.83 18.49
N ILE A 607 27.07 -17.41 17.36
CA ILE A 607 27.90 -17.58 16.15
C ILE A 607 27.10 -17.32 14.88
N PRO A 608 27.72 -16.86 13.77
CA PRO A 608 27.07 -16.86 12.47
C PRO A 608 26.68 -18.29 12.07
N SER A 609 25.46 -18.48 11.54
CA SER A 609 25.01 -19.80 11.11
C SER A 609 25.81 -20.29 9.90
N THR A 610 26.13 -21.59 9.90
CA THR A 610 26.76 -22.29 8.79
C THR A 610 25.83 -23.29 8.11
N GLN A 611 24.62 -23.49 8.68
CA GLN A 611 23.62 -24.46 8.22
C GLN A 611 22.43 -23.80 7.53
N SER A 612 22.10 -22.57 7.89
CA SER A 612 21.03 -21.78 7.28
C SER A 612 21.58 -20.94 6.13
N SER A 613 20.85 -20.85 5.01
CA SER A 613 21.27 -20.02 3.88
C SER A 613 21.05 -18.53 4.18
N SER A 614 22.04 -17.68 3.96
CA SER A 614 21.84 -16.22 3.98
C SER A 614 20.93 -15.81 2.82
N GLY A 615 19.91 -14.99 3.10
CA GLY A 615 19.02 -14.45 2.07
C GLY A 615 19.71 -13.35 1.27
N PHE A 616 19.54 -13.36 -0.05
CA PHE A 616 20.01 -12.27 -0.91
C PHE A 616 18.87 -11.31 -1.19
N VAL A 617 19.12 -10.02 -0.94
CA VAL A 617 18.25 -8.94 -1.40
C VAL A 617 19.09 -7.98 -2.24
N SER A 618 18.52 -7.43 -3.30
CA SER A 618 19.24 -6.61 -4.28
C SER A 618 19.74 -5.26 -3.71
N SER A 619 19.29 -4.86 -2.51
CA SER A 619 19.75 -3.69 -1.76
C SER A 619 19.78 -4.00 -0.25
N PRO A 620 20.67 -3.37 0.55
CA PRO A 620 20.72 -3.58 2.00
C PRO A 620 19.35 -3.33 2.66
N PRO A 621 18.84 -4.29 3.46
CA PRO A 621 17.56 -4.10 4.12
C PRO A 621 17.67 -3.14 5.32
N THR A 622 16.67 -2.28 5.45
CA THR A 622 16.60 -1.26 6.52
C THR A 622 15.81 -1.71 7.74
N GLY A 623 14.98 -2.73 7.58
CA GLY A 623 14.06 -3.29 8.57
C GLY A 623 13.83 -4.77 8.28
N VAL A 624 13.67 -5.56 9.34
CA VAL A 624 13.37 -7.00 9.29
C VAL A 624 12.36 -7.32 10.37
N VAL A 625 11.35 -8.14 10.04
CA VAL A 625 10.36 -8.66 10.99
C VAL A 625 10.20 -10.16 10.78
N PHE A 626 9.72 -10.86 11.82
CA PHE A 626 9.44 -12.29 11.79
C PHE A 626 7.94 -12.55 11.91
N ASP A 627 7.44 -13.47 11.10
CA ASP A 627 6.07 -13.98 11.14
C ASP A 627 6.08 -15.48 11.46
N PRO A 628 5.58 -15.90 12.63
CA PRO A 628 5.50 -17.31 12.99
C PRO A 628 4.36 -18.07 12.26
N THR A 629 3.40 -17.37 11.66
CA THR A 629 2.12 -17.97 11.20
C THR A 629 2.10 -18.42 9.74
N VAL A 630 3.10 -18.03 8.95
CA VAL A 630 3.19 -18.37 7.53
C VAL A 630 3.32 -19.87 7.36
N VAL A 631 2.49 -20.50 6.52
CA VAL A 631 2.66 -21.92 6.19
C VAL A 631 3.60 -22.05 5.01
N THR A 632 4.87 -22.35 5.29
CA THR A 632 5.84 -22.75 4.27
C THR A 632 5.90 -24.29 4.18
N ALA A 633 6.30 -24.84 3.04
CA ALA A 633 6.45 -26.29 2.85
C ALA A 633 7.70 -26.87 3.55
N THR A 634 8.24 -26.15 4.55
CA THR A 634 9.47 -26.49 5.29
C THR A 634 9.16 -26.97 6.71
N ALA A 635 10.18 -27.50 7.40
CA ALA A 635 10.04 -28.00 8.77
C ALA A 635 9.69 -26.88 9.78
N ASN A 636 10.18 -25.66 9.53
CA ASN A 636 9.83 -24.48 10.29
C ASN A 636 8.91 -23.59 9.44
N PRO A 637 7.64 -23.38 9.83
CA PRO A 637 6.66 -22.68 8.99
C PRO A 637 6.99 -21.18 8.87
N GLY A 638 7.46 -20.54 9.94
CA GLY A 638 7.66 -19.09 10.00
C GLY A 638 8.61 -18.51 8.94
N ALA A 639 8.39 -17.24 8.59
CA ALA A 639 9.17 -16.52 7.59
C ALA A 639 9.56 -15.13 8.08
N PHE A 640 10.65 -14.59 7.53
CA PHE A 640 11.08 -13.22 7.75
C PHE A 640 10.66 -12.35 6.57
N TYR A 641 10.41 -11.09 6.85
CA TYR A 641 10.18 -10.07 5.83
C TYR A 641 11.17 -8.94 6.01
N ALA A 642 11.77 -8.48 4.92
CA ALA A 642 12.76 -7.41 4.95
C ALA A 642 12.47 -6.35 3.89
N ASN A 643 12.46 -5.08 4.29
CA ASN A 643 12.28 -3.97 3.36
C ASN A 643 13.64 -3.47 2.85
N SER A 644 13.69 -3.13 1.56
CA SER A 644 14.92 -2.72 0.88
C SER A 644 14.73 -1.33 0.26
N SER A 645 15.44 -0.35 0.81
CA SER A 645 15.32 1.06 0.40
C SER A 645 15.72 1.32 -1.05
N GLY A 646 16.74 0.62 -1.55
CA GLY A 646 17.22 0.77 -2.93
C GLY A 646 16.32 0.14 -3.99
N THR A 647 15.48 -0.84 -3.61
CA THR A 647 14.57 -1.54 -4.53
C THR A 647 13.10 -1.19 -4.31
N ASN A 648 12.79 -0.42 -3.27
CA ASN A 648 11.42 -0.06 -2.88
C ASN A 648 10.51 -1.28 -2.75
N SER A 649 11.03 -2.35 -2.12
CA SER A 649 10.34 -3.63 -2.05
C SER A 649 10.44 -4.26 -0.66
N ILE A 650 9.47 -5.11 -0.34
CA ILE A 650 9.53 -6.04 0.81
C ILE A 650 9.75 -7.43 0.24
N THR A 651 10.75 -8.14 0.78
CA THR A 651 11.12 -9.49 0.37
C THR A 651 10.87 -10.47 1.50
N GLN A 652 10.16 -11.56 1.19
CA GLN A 652 10.01 -12.70 2.08
C GLN A 652 11.27 -13.56 2.02
N PHE A 653 11.73 -14.01 3.19
CA PHE A 653 12.92 -14.83 3.36
C PHE A 653 12.66 -15.94 4.36
N ASN A 654 12.94 -17.18 3.96
CA ASN A 654 12.97 -18.32 4.85
C ASN A 654 14.41 -18.89 4.87
N PRO A 655 15.08 -18.92 6.05
CA PRO A 655 16.42 -19.48 6.23
C PRO A 655 16.59 -20.96 5.87
N ASP A 656 15.51 -21.75 5.81
CA ASP A 656 15.54 -23.19 5.57
C ASP A 656 15.79 -23.52 4.08
N PRO A 657 16.50 -24.63 3.76
CA PRO A 657 16.71 -25.06 2.38
C PRO A 657 15.39 -25.23 1.62
N GLY A 658 15.29 -24.62 0.43
CA GLY A 658 14.06 -24.63 -0.37
C GLY A 658 13.05 -23.55 0.02
N GLY A 659 13.39 -22.68 0.97
CA GLY A 659 12.65 -21.46 1.27
C GLY A 659 12.59 -20.55 0.03
N GLY A 660 11.39 -20.43 -0.55
CA GLY A 660 11.16 -19.51 -1.65
C GLY A 660 11.35 -18.05 -1.22
N SER A 661 11.80 -17.20 -2.13
CA SER A 661 11.77 -15.75 -1.97
C SER A 661 10.71 -15.18 -2.90
N SER A 662 9.77 -14.42 -2.34
CA SER A 662 8.85 -13.59 -3.12
C SER A 662 8.96 -12.14 -2.64
N SER A 663 8.66 -11.19 -3.52
CA SER A 663 8.82 -9.77 -3.22
C SER A 663 7.63 -8.98 -3.74
N VAL A 664 7.29 -7.92 -3.02
CA VAL A 664 6.28 -6.95 -3.43
C VAL A 664 6.86 -5.54 -3.42
N ASN A 665 6.40 -4.69 -4.34
CA ASN A 665 6.78 -3.29 -4.40
C ASN A 665 5.96 -2.46 -3.41
N VAL A 666 6.61 -1.51 -2.76
CA VAL A 666 6.05 -0.54 -1.82
C VAL A 666 6.44 0.88 -2.23
N GLY A 667 6.07 1.89 -1.44
CA GLY A 667 6.47 3.27 -1.69
C GLY A 667 7.99 3.48 -1.67
N VAL A 668 8.42 4.71 -1.98
CA VAL A 668 9.84 5.02 -2.21
C VAL A 668 10.62 5.19 -0.91
N ASN A 669 11.80 4.55 -0.84
CA ASN A 669 12.72 4.53 0.29
C ASN A 669 12.05 4.04 1.59
N PRO A 670 11.57 2.77 1.63
CA PRO A 670 11.07 2.17 2.85
C PRO A 670 12.19 2.08 3.88
N THR A 671 11.93 2.50 5.13
CA THR A 671 12.96 2.55 6.20
C THR A 671 12.62 1.73 7.44
N SER A 672 11.38 1.32 7.60
CA SER A 672 10.85 0.68 8.80
C SER A 672 9.89 -0.44 8.44
N LEU A 673 9.73 -1.43 9.32
CA LEU A 673 8.85 -2.56 9.05
C LEU A 673 8.23 -3.06 10.35
N ALA A 674 6.92 -3.28 10.36
CA ALA A 674 6.19 -3.94 11.43
C ALA A 674 5.21 -4.94 10.83
N ILE A 675 4.90 -5.98 11.60
CA ILE A 675 3.94 -7.01 11.20
C ILE A 675 2.96 -7.28 12.35
N ASN A 676 1.70 -7.48 12.01
CA ASN A 676 0.75 -8.16 12.88
C ASN A 676 0.60 -9.62 12.39
N PRO A 677 1.14 -10.60 13.13
CA PRO A 677 1.06 -12.01 12.72
C PRO A 677 -0.36 -12.58 12.82
N GLN A 678 -1.29 -11.95 13.55
CA GLN A 678 -2.68 -12.42 13.63
C GLN A 678 -3.48 -12.10 12.37
N THR A 679 -3.21 -10.93 11.75
CA THR A 679 -3.91 -10.47 10.54
C THR A 679 -3.08 -10.67 9.27
N GLY A 680 -1.80 -11.01 9.39
CA GLY A 680 -0.86 -11.09 8.27
C GLY A 680 -0.56 -9.74 7.63
N ALA A 681 -0.89 -8.62 8.30
CA ALA A 681 -0.67 -7.28 7.79
C ALA A 681 0.74 -6.78 8.14
N ILE A 682 1.47 -6.29 7.13
CA ILE A 682 2.74 -5.61 7.26
C ILE A 682 2.54 -4.11 6.99
N LEU A 683 3.19 -3.26 7.79
CA LEU A 683 3.26 -1.82 7.57
C LEU A 683 4.72 -1.39 7.36
N THR A 684 4.96 -0.53 6.38
CA THR A 684 6.26 0.12 6.16
C THR A 684 6.11 1.62 5.93
N SER A 685 7.03 2.42 6.49
CA SER A 685 7.12 3.86 6.19
C SER A 685 8.07 4.12 5.03
N ASN A 686 7.59 4.85 4.03
CA ASN A 686 8.29 5.19 2.80
C ASN A 686 8.75 6.65 2.82
N THR A 687 9.91 6.89 3.41
CA THR A 687 10.37 8.23 3.79
C THR A 687 10.59 9.20 2.64
N ALA A 688 10.98 8.74 1.46
CA ALA A 688 11.23 9.64 0.32
C ALA A 688 9.93 10.04 -0.40
N SER A 689 8.89 9.20 -0.30
CA SER A 689 7.58 9.48 -0.90
C SER A 689 6.58 10.09 0.07
N ASN A 690 6.90 10.21 1.37
CA ASN A 690 5.98 10.61 2.44
C ASN A 690 4.70 9.76 2.42
N THR A 691 4.88 8.45 2.28
CA THR A 691 3.77 7.48 2.29
C THR A 691 4.02 6.38 3.31
N VAL A 692 2.98 5.63 3.65
CA VAL A 692 3.07 4.32 4.28
C VAL A 692 2.44 3.27 3.36
N SER A 693 3.03 2.08 3.28
CA SER A 693 2.46 0.97 2.51
C SER A 693 2.02 -0.15 3.44
N ILE A 694 0.84 -0.69 3.18
CA ILE A 694 0.27 -1.85 3.85
C ILE A 694 0.32 -3.04 2.89
N VAL A 695 0.93 -4.12 3.36
CA VAL A 695 1.11 -5.36 2.61
C VAL A 695 0.39 -6.48 3.32
N ASP A 696 -0.29 -7.34 2.57
CA ASP A 696 -0.93 -8.54 3.08
C ASP A 696 -0.12 -9.77 2.70
N THR A 697 0.28 -10.53 3.71
CA THR A 697 1.08 -11.76 3.63
C THR A 697 0.25 -13.02 3.38
N ILE A 698 -1.06 -12.97 3.59
CA ILE A 698 -1.98 -14.12 3.44
C ILE A 698 -2.31 -14.35 1.95
N SER A 699 -2.32 -13.27 1.17
CA SER A 699 -2.45 -13.34 -0.29
C SER A 699 -1.32 -14.17 -0.92
N ASN A 700 -1.62 -14.96 -1.96
CA ASN A 700 -0.63 -15.72 -2.72
C ASN A 700 -0.68 -15.39 -4.24
N PRO A 701 0.34 -14.74 -4.82
CA PRO A 701 1.50 -14.13 -4.14
C PRO A 701 1.05 -13.00 -3.21
N PHE A 702 1.86 -12.69 -2.18
CA PHE A 702 1.59 -11.61 -1.24
C PHE A 702 1.68 -10.25 -1.92
N ARG A 703 0.85 -9.27 -1.51
CA ARG A 703 0.63 -8.04 -2.30
C ARG A 703 0.46 -6.80 -1.44
N THR A 704 0.77 -5.65 -2.02
CA THR A 704 0.52 -4.34 -1.41
C THR A 704 -0.96 -4.04 -1.53
N ARG A 705 -1.66 -4.04 -0.39
CA ARG A 705 -3.10 -3.74 -0.35
C ARG A 705 -3.36 -2.26 -0.56
N GLN A 706 -2.52 -1.41 0.03
CA GLN A 706 -2.77 0.03 0.05
C GLN A 706 -1.48 0.82 0.28
N THR A 707 -1.42 2.03 -0.25
CA THR A 707 -0.39 3.02 0.08
C THR A 707 -1.06 4.35 0.37
N PHE A 708 -0.79 4.91 1.54
CA PHE A 708 -1.35 6.17 2.03
C PHE A 708 -0.29 7.25 2.02
N GLY A 709 -0.60 8.47 1.57
CA GLY A 709 0.28 9.61 1.84
C GLY A 709 0.02 10.18 3.21
N LEU A 710 0.78 9.74 4.22
CA LEU A 710 0.71 10.34 5.55
C LEU A 710 1.89 11.33 5.70
N PRO A 711 1.61 12.58 6.12
CA PRO A 711 2.63 13.61 6.24
C PRO A 711 3.54 13.29 7.42
N GLY A 712 4.82 13.08 7.13
CA GLY A 712 5.85 12.77 8.11
C GLY A 712 7.02 12.04 7.48
N SER A 713 8.22 12.63 7.55
CA SER A 713 9.52 12.01 7.22
C SER A 713 10.62 12.90 7.81
N PRO A 714 11.70 12.39 8.45
CA PRO A 714 12.22 11.02 8.37
C PRO A 714 12.30 10.25 9.72
N THR A 715 12.41 8.92 9.61
CA THR A 715 12.94 7.92 10.59
C THR A 715 12.04 7.39 11.71
N PHE A 716 12.16 6.15 12.23
CA PHE A 716 12.43 4.79 11.69
C PHE A 716 11.40 3.79 12.27
N GLY A 717 10.52 4.24 13.18
CA GLY A 717 9.70 3.35 13.99
C GLY A 717 8.28 3.22 13.47
N VAL A 718 7.92 2.01 13.07
CA VAL A 718 6.53 1.57 13.07
C VAL A 718 6.44 0.33 13.95
N ALA A 719 5.31 0.18 14.63
CA ALA A 719 4.97 -1.06 15.33
C ALA A 719 3.47 -1.27 15.21
N ILE A 720 3.03 -2.53 15.19
CA ILE A 720 1.61 -2.89 15.13
C ILE A 720 1.31 -3.74 16.36
N ASP A 721 0.29 -3.34 17.10
CA ASP A 721 -0.24 -4.10 18.22
C ASP A 721 -1.00 -5.31 17.68
N GLN A 722 -0.62 -6.51 18.12
CA GLN A 722 -1.11 -7.76 17.52
C GLN A 722 -2.59 -8.03 17.85
N PHE A 723 -3.10 -7.54 18.98
CA PHE A 723 -4.48 -7.81 19.41
C PHE A 723 -5.46 -6.72 19.01
N THR A 724 -5.07 -5.46 19.14
CA THR A 724 -5.91 -4.31 18.76
C THR A 724 -5.80 -3.97 17.27
N ASN A 725 -4.81 -4.54 16.55
CA ASN A 725 -4.49 -4.23 15.15
C ASN A 725 -4.25 -2.72 14.94
N LEU A 726 -3.72 -2.04 15.96
CA LEU A 726 -3.42 -0.61 15.94
C LEU A 726 -1.94 -0.39 15.65
N ALA A 727 -1.64 0.35 14.58
CA ALA A 727 -0.28 0.73 14.26
C ALA A 727 0.11 2.04 14.93
N VAL A 728 1.30 2.09 15.53
CA VAL A 728 1.93 3.31 16.01
C VAL A 728 3.02 3.71 15.02
N ILE A 729 2.88 4.90 14.46
CA ILE A 729 3.79 5.46 13.46
C ILE A 729 4.48 6.68 14.05
N VAL A 730 5.82 6.67 14.07
CA VAL A 730 6.60 7.82 14.48
C VAL A 730 6.58 8.90 13.39
N ASP A 731 6.13 10.10 13.74
CA ASP A 731 6.17 11.28 12.88
C ASP A 731 7.09 12.34 13.49
N GLN A 732 8.38 12.14 13.24
CA GLN A 732 9.44 12.99 13.77
C GLN A 732 9.30 14.45 13.31
N ALA A 733 8.91 14.67 12.06
CA ALA A 733 8.82 16.00 11.47
C ALA A 733 7.78 16.90 12.15
N ASN A 734 6.71 16.29 12.66
CA ASN A 734 5.63 17.00 13.36
C ASN A 734 5.64 16.76 14.88
N LEU A 735 6.73 16.23 15.43
CA LEU A 735 6.92 16.00 16.88
C LEU A 735 5.78 15.20 17.51
N ARG A 736 5.31 14.15 16.84
CA ARG A 736 4.15 13.36 17.28
C ARG A 736 4.30 11.88 16.96
N VAL A 737 3.35 11.09 17.43
CA VAL A 737 3.06 9.76 16.87
C VAL A 737 1.63 9.70 16.38
N LEU A 738 1.41 8.88 15.35
CA LEU A 738 0.09 8.62 14.79
C LEU A 738 -0.36 7.21 15.20
N LEU A 739 -1.59 7.09 15.68
CA LEU A 739 -2.25 5.80 15.91
C LEU A 739 -3.17 5.52 14.72
N LEU A 740 -2.70 4.66 13.84
CA LEU A 740 -3.38 4.25 12.62
C LEU A 740 -4.08 2.91 12.87
N PRO A 741 -5.42 2.84 12.86
CA PRO A 741 -6.12 1.56 12.86
C PRO A 741 -5.80 0.84 11.55
N MET A 742 -5.21 -0.36 11.63
CA MET A 742 -4.88 -1.14 10.44
C MET A 742 -6.16 -1.74 9.83
N PRO A 743 -6.21 -1.94 8.49
CA PRO A 743 -7.27 -2.70 7.87
C PRO A 743 -7.28 -4.13 8.41
N ASN A 744 -8.48 -4.68 8.57
CA ASN A 744 -8.67 -6.09 8.92
C ASN A 744 -8.56 -7.03 7.71
#